data_AF-A0A1R1S7R9-F1
#
_entry.id   AF-A0A1R1S7R9-F1
#
_cell.length_a   1.000
_cell.length_b   1.000
_cell.length_c   1.000
_cell.angle_alpha   90.00
_cell.angle_beta   90.00
_cell.angle_gamma   90.00
#
_symmetry.space_group_name_H-M   'P 1'
#
loop_
_entity.id
_entity.type
_entity.pdbx_description
1 polymer ?
#
loop_
_entity_poly.entity_id
_entity_poly.type
_entity_poly.pdbx_seq_one_letter_code
_entity_poly.pdbx_strand_id
1 'polypeptide(L)'
;MSGLPIPGNFMSPTTEQVDPNTSGWAAKLNCTISLGSGGRNGDGCLAVKSSAAGEMQVRSFSSFFATPWVEYEAFCDAAGGTVPERIGIRWMDSSNTEIGITWSLTTASASSSWHRIAVGGVAPANTHHAYVLVSATPAAANVTNFFENFYFGYPKTTTGNLVGFNTESGEIDVSGWLAEANCTIARQAPPVQWAVTNYWAGGHAIAMTVTANGNASMCSTDRPDATPGVEYIAHAYLNPPTSAATTWVELRFYDGMGTQIQATRGVLAAPGTAWYRQRASAVAPAGTASCSIAAGIDSATAGQVLRLDWVVVSTAPVLYAGSAVPYADASFEQGVAGWAVASGAATIARSSPWGASFFEGGYSGTITSATATTSVVRSGRFPLPAGAVAGQNLRTKVLTQVTAGGWTVSRGIRWSDASNTDLGATTSTPITAPSPGWWSLSNDFTIPTNATQAALEYTLTATAASSVWRIDQVGAWLALPYTSVGADDSTASITVTLRELTIGDLLTVYRVLPDGSRTLARGPSGLYSQTPITAGEVVIEDYEAPLGVPISYYVEILTPGTSAPSTRTSDTVTLTPGDINECWLKDPGQPQRNLKVLVARAPDWQRSIEQAEMRVRGRRNSVILSDVRGGLEGDLQIWTRSDDERDGLHWLLDSGNVLLWQAVAGMGVSDMYVVVGQVTEARVTGYAPEPWRAWTLALRQVDMPTTTGVAGSAGRTWQDILTQFATWQDVLNSYATWEDVLFDRRIGG
;
A
#
# COMPACT_ATOMS: atom_id res chain seq x y z
N MET A 1 -4.22 20.23 -13.20
CA MET A 1 -4.78 18.95 -12.73
C MET A 1 -5.50 19.27 -11.44
N SER A 2 -6.80 19.02 -11.33
CA SER A 2 -7.50 19.13 -10.04
C SER A 2 -6.82 18.17 -9.05
N GLY A 3 -6.39 18.67 -7.90
CA GLY A 3 -5.78 17.85 -6.86
C GLY A 3 -6.73 16.73 -6.44
N LEU A 4 -6.23 15.50 -6.34
CA LEU A 4 -7.00 14.42 -5.72
C LEU A 4 -7.17 14.76 -4.23
N PRO A 5 -8.38 14.58 -3.66
CA PRO A 5 -8.61 14.83 -2.24
C PRO A 5 -7.68 13.97 -1.38
N ILE A 6 -7.21 14.51 -0.24
CA ILE A 6 -6.36 13.76 0.70
C ILE A 6 -7.19 12.57 1.22
N PRO A 7 -6.73 11.31 1.07
CA PRO A 7 -7.48 10.15 1.54
C PRO A 7 -7.78 10.25 3.03
N GLY A 8 -9.01 9.91 3.45
CA GLY A 8 -9.41 9.91 4.87
C GLY A 8 -9.41 11.29 5.54
N ASN A 9 -9.52 12.36 4.76
CA ASN A 9 -9.69 13.72 5.26
C ASN A 9 -11.16 13.99 5.57
N PHE A 10 -11.45 14.53 6.75
CA PHE A 10 -12.82 14.90 7.14
C PHE A 10 -13.25 16.24 6.53
N MET A 11 -12.30 16.99 5.98
CA MET A 11 -12.56 18.25 5.28
C MET A 11 -13.12 18.02 3.87
N SER A 12 -13.98 18.92 3.43
CA SER A 12 -14.37 18.96 2.01
C SER A 12 -13.18 19.39 1.14
N PRO A 13 -13.13 19.00 -0.15
CA PRO A 13 -12.06 19.42 -1.06
C PRO A 13 -11.87 20.94 -1.12
N THR A 14 -12.96 21.72 -1.05
CA THR A 14 -12.89 23.19 -1.02
C THR A 14 -12.21 23.73 0.24
N THR A 15 -12.37 23.06 1.39
CA THR A 15 -11.73 23.47 2.65
C THR A 15 -10.26 23.06 2.68
N GLU A 16 -9.97 21.83 2.23
CA GLU A 16 -8.64 21.25 2.11
C GLU A 16 -7.73 22.07 1.18
N GLN A 17 -8.18 22.26 -0.06
CA GLN A 17 -7.41 22.88 -1.14
C GLN A 17 -7.49 24.41 -1.11
N VAL A 18 -8.50 24.97 -0.43
CA VAL A 18 -8.83 26.40 -0.47
C VAL A 18 -9.10 26.87 -1.91
N ASP A 19 -9.82 26.05 -2.68
CA ASP A 19 -10.15 26.26 -4.08
C ASP A 19 -11.64 25.90 -4.32
N PRO A 20 -12.47 26.76 -4.93
CA PRO A 20 -12.16 28.04 -5.57
C PRO A 20 -12.29 29.27 -4.66
N ASN A 21 -12.44 29.10 -3.35
CA ASN A 21 -12.65 30.21 -2.42
C ASN A 21 -12.32 29.83 -0.97
N THR A 22 -12.44 30.81 -0.06
CA THR A 22 -12.17 30.64 1.37
C THR A 22 -13.42 30.29 2.21
N SER A 23 -14.51 29.79 1.61
CA SER A 23 -15.78 29.53 2.33
C SER A 23 -15.66 28.48 3.44
N GLY A 24 -14.64 27.61 3.35
CA GLY A 24 -14.30 26.65 4.41
C GLY A 24 -13.61 27.26 5.63
N TRP A 25 -13.34 28.57 5.65
CA TRP A 25 -12.49 29.22 6.66
C TRP A 25 -13.12 30.49 7.24
N ALA A 26 -12.82 30.78 8.51
CA ALA A 26 -13.28 31.97 9.21
C ALA A 26 -12.18 32.59 10.08
N ALA A 27 -12.02 33.91 10.00
CA ALA A 27 -11.16 34.66 10.92
C ALA A 27 -11.63 34.46 12.38
N LYS A 28 -10.70 34.13 13.27
CA LYS A 28 -10.98 33.94 14.71
C LYS A 28 -10.42 35.10 15.53
N LEU A 29 -9.18 35.52 15.25
CA LEU A 29 -8.48 36.54 16.04
C LEU A 29 -7.52 37.36 15.18
N ASN A 30 -7.57 38.69 15.31
CA ASN A 30 -6.57 39.64 14.80
C ASN A 30 -6.18 39.47 13.30
N CYS A 31 -7.10 39.05 12.44
CA CYS A 31 -6.82 38.90 11.01
C CYS A 31 -8.02 39.10 10.11
N THR A 32 -7.71 39.34 8.84
CA THR A 32 -8.61 39.18 7.70
C THR A 32 -8.14 38.02 6.84
N ILE A 33 -9.07 37.33 6.16
CA ILE A 33 -8.77 36.24 5.24
C ILE A 33 -9.14 36.60 3.80
N SER A 34 -8.39 36.08 2.84
CA SER A 34 -8.66 36.18 1.41
C SER A 34 -8.13 34.97 0.67
N LEU A 35 -8.60 34.75 -0.56
CA LEU A 35 -8.01 33.74 -1.45
C LEU A 35 -6.67 34.27 -1.99
N GLY A 36 -5.59 33.53 -1.76
CA GLY A 36 -4.29 33.71 -2.42
C GLY A 36 -4.14 32.76 -3.61
N SER A 37 -3.01 32.85 -4.29
CA SER A 37 -2.63 31.98 -5.42
C SER A 37 -1.26 31.32 -5.19
N GLY A 38 -0.90 30.33 -6.01
CA GLY A 38 0.39 29.64 -5.91
C GLY A 38 0.38 28.47 -4.92
N GLY A 39 -0.80 27.89 -4.66
CA GLY A 39 -0.91 26.59 -4.00
C GLY A 39 -0.21 25.47 -4.79
N ARG A 40 0.08 24.38 -4.09
CA ARG A 40 0.63 23.12 -4.59
C ARG A 40 -0.46 22.05 -4.74
N ASN A 41 -1.56 22.16 -4.00
CA ASN A 41 -2.74 21.28 -4.11
C ASN A 41 -3.95 22.05 -4.68
N GLY A 42 -3.82 22.52 -5.93
CA GLY A 42 -4.71 23.53 -6.53
C GLY A 42 -3.98 24.85 -6.71
N ASP A 43 -4.60 25.85 -7.37
CA ASP A 43 -3.98 27.19 -7.49
C ASP A 43 -4.25 28.03 -6.24
N GLY A 44 -5.40 27.80 -5.58
CA GLY A 44 -5.81 28.53 -4.39
C GLY A 44 -4.97 28.26 -3.14
N CYS A 45 -4.83 29.28 -2.28
CA CYS A 45 -4.36 29.11 -0.91
C CYS A 45 -5.08 30.09 0.04
N LEU A 46 -5.07 29.80 1.33
CA LEU A 46 -5.64 30.67 2.35
C LEU A 46 -4.62 31.76 2.71
N ALA A 47 -4.86 33.00 2.29
CA ALA A 47 -4.07 34.15 2.70
C ALA A 47 -4.65 34.75 3.99
N VAL A 48 -3.84 34.76 5.04
CA VAL A 48 -4.19 35.29 6.37
C VAL A 48 -3.36 36.53 6.63
N LYS A 49 -4.02 37.67 6.78
CA LYS A 49 -3.37 38.97 6.96
C LYS A 49 -3.66 39.56 8.33
N SER A 50 -2.61 39.92 9.07
CA SER A 50 -2.74 40.48 10.42
C SER A 50 -3.39 41.86 10.43
N SER A 51 -4.26 42.12 11.41
CA SER A 51 -4.90 43.42 11.59
C SER A 51 -4.09 44.36 12.49
N ALA A 52 -3.33 43.80 13.42
CA ALA A 52 -2.42 44.49 14.34
C ALA A 52 -1.26 43.56 14.75
N ALA A 53 -0.31 44.10 15.53
CA ALA A 53 0.70 43.28 16.20
C ALA A 53 0.04 42.31 17.21
N GLY A 54 0.58 41.10 17.33
CA GLY A 54 0.06 40.05 18.21
C GLY A 54 -0.47 38.84 17.44
N GLU A 55 -0.86 37.79 18.16
CA GLU A 55 -1.28 36.51 17.58
C GLU A 55 -2.49 36.69 16.65
N MET A 56 -2.38 36.16 15.44
CA MET A 56 -3.51 35.99 14.52
C MET A 56 -3.94 34.53 14.46
N GLN A 57 -5.24 34.28 14.31
CA GLN A 57 -5.81 32.94 14.23
C GLN A 57 -6.94 32.87 13.20
N VAL A 58 -6.92 31.82 12.40
CA VAL A 58 -8.01 31.43 11.51
C VAL A 58 -8.42 30.00 11.85
N ARG A 59 -9.71 29.70 11.69
CA ARG A 59 -10.27 28.36 11.95
C ARG A 59 -11.08 27.86 10.77
N SER A 60 -11.26 26.54 10.68
CA SER A 60 -12.28 25.97 9.79
C SER A 60 -13.66 26.51 10.14
N PHE A 61 -14.49 26.74 9.12
CA PHE A 61 -15.85 27.24 9.27
C PHE A 61 -16.76 26.17 9.87
N SER A 62 -16.71 24.97 9.29
CA SER A 62 -17.39 23.78 9.80
C SER A 62 -16.62 23.13 10.94
N SER A 63 -17.37 22.58 11.90
CA SER A 63 -16.87 21.60 12.87
C SER A 63 -16.91 20.20 12.28
N PHE A 64 -16.06 19.33 12.80
CA PHE A 64 -16.00 17.92 12.46
C PHE A 64 -16.33 17.10 13.70
N PHE A 65 -17.02 15.97 13.56
CA PHE A 65 -17.23 15.07 14.71
C PHE A 65 -15.88 14.53 15.20
N ALA A 66 -15.74 14.47 16.52
CA ALA A 66 -14.58 13.90 17.17
C ALA A 66 -15.03 13.11 18.40
N THR A 67 -14.51 11.90 18.53
CA THR A 67 -14.84 10.98 19.62
C THR A 67 -13.84 11.20 20.78
N PRO A 68 -14.29 11.31 22.04
CA PRO A 68 -13.38 11.40 23.18
C PRO A 68 -12.38 10.24 23.20
N TRP A 69 -11.16 10.53 23.64
CA TRP A 69 -10.06 9.55 23.78
C TRP A 69 -9.54 8.94 22.48
N VAL A 70 -10.00 9.43 21.33
CA VAL A 70 -9.48 9.03 20.04
C VAL A 70 -8.39 10.01 19.59
N GLU A 71 -7.32 9.46 19.03
CA GLU A 71 -6.22 10.23 18.46
C GLU A 71 -6.60 10.81 17.09
N TYR A 72 -6.28 12.08 16.88
CA TYR A 72 -6.46 12.78 15.62
C TYR A 72 -5.19 13.52 15.23
N GLU A 73 -5.06 13.77 13.94
CA GLU A 73 -3.98 14.56 13.34
C GLU A 73 -4.58 15.74 12.56
N ALA A 74 -3.89 16.88 12.63
CA ALA A 74 -4.09 17.98 11.71
C ALA A 74 -2.74 18.43 11.14
N PHE A 75 -2.66 18.57 9.82
CA PHE A 75 -1.52 19.19 9.17
C PHE A 75 -1.96 20.15 8.07
N CYS A 76 -1.08 21.07 7.71
CA CYS A 76 -1.20 21.85 6.50
C CYS A 76 0.18 22.28 6.03
N ASP A 77 0.24 22.79 4.80
CA ASP A 77 1.44 23.42 4.29
C ASP A 77 1.33 24.94 4.45
N ALA A 78 2.38 25.56 4.97
CA ALA A 78 2.45 26.97 5.33
C ALA A 78 3.59 27.71 4.61
N ALA A 79 3.42 29.02 4.43
CA ALA A 79 4.46 29.94 3.96
C ALA A 79 4.24 31.34 4.54
N GLY A 80 5.17 31.82 5.35
CA GLY A 80 5.00 33.03 6.17
C GLY A 80 6.00 34.12 5.93
N GLY A 81 7.09 33.84 5.22
CA GLY A 81 8.17 34.74 4.81
C GLY A 81 8.96 35.41 5.95
N THR A 82 8.26 35.96 6.94
CA THR A 82 8.76 36.83 8.02
C THR A 82 8.27 36.40 9.41
N VAL A 83 7.23 35.58 9.51
CA VAL A 83 6.66 35.14 10.80
C VAL A 83 6.45 33.63 10.82
N PRO A 84 6.98 32.92 11.83
CA PRO A 84 6.72 31.51 12.05
C PRO A 84 5.26 31.18 12.35
N GLU A 85 4.86 29.96 12.00
CA GLU A 85 3.49 29.47 12.05
C GLU A 85 3.33 28.25 12.95
N ARG A 86 2.07 27.97 13.31
CA ARG A 86 1.64 26.75 13.98
C ARG A 86 0.20 26.40 13.59
N ILE A 87 -0.11 25.11 13.63
CA ILE A 87 -1.46 24.54 13.47
C ILE A 87 -1.96 23.98 14.81
N GLY A 88 -3.27 23.89 15.01
CA GLY A 88 -3.87 23.32 16.20
C GLY A 88 -5.21 22.63 15.95
N ILE A 89 -5.57 21.70 16.82
CA ILE A 89 -6.90 21.07 16.89
C ILE A 89 -7.64 21.66 18.09
N ARG A 90 -8.71 22.39 17.83
CA ARG A 90 -9.58 22.97 18.87
C ARG A 90 -10.73 22.04 19.16
N TRP A 91 -10.80 21.57 20.39
CA TRP A 91 -11.79 20.64 20.88
C TRP A 91 -13.01 21.38 21.45
N MET A 92 -14.19 20.86 21.14
CA MET A 92 -15.46 21.41 21.56
C MET A 92 -16.33 20.33 22.18
N ASP A 93 -17.10 20.70 23.20
CA ASP A 93 -18.14 19.83 23.74
C ASP A 93 -19.41 19.80 22.86
N SER A 94 -20.41 19.01 23.26
CA SER A 94 -21.70 18.90 22.56
C SER A 94 -22.52 20.20 22.55
N SER A 95 -22.15 21.19 23.37
CA SER A 95 -22.75 22.53 23.40
C SER A 95 -21.95 23.54 22.56
N ASN A 96 -20.93 23.11 21.81
CA ASN A 96 -20.00 23.95 21.07
C ASN A 96 -19.23 24.94 21.96
N THR A 97 -18.93 24.56 23.20
CA THR A 97 -17.99 25.27 24.08
C THR A 97 -16.58 24.74 23.86
N GLU A 98 -15.60 25.63 23.73
CA GLU A 98 -14.19 25.23 23.64
C GLU A 98 -13.74 24.63 24.97
N ILE A 99 -13.25 23.39 24.92
CA ILE A 99 -12.70 22.69 26.09
C ILE A 99 -11.16 22.68 26.09
N GLY A 100 -10.54 22.93 24.94
CA GLY A 100 -9.08 23.08 24.83
C GLY A 100 -8.59 23.16 23.39
N ILE A 101 -7.29 23.39 23.24
CA ILE A 101 -6.61 23.35 21.94
C ILE A 101 -5.33 22.53 22.08
N THR A 102 -5.17 21.52 21.24
CA THR A 102 -3.88 20.85 21.05
C THR A 102 -3.10 21.64 20.00
N TRP A 103 -2.01 22.28 20.41
CA TRP A 103 -1.16 23.09 19.52
C TRP A 103 0.08 22.32 19.08
N SER A 104 0.45 22.50 17.82
CA SER A 104 1.81 22.22 17.34
C SER A 104 2.83 23.16 17.97
N LEU A 105 4.11 22.76 17.92
CA LEU A 105 5.21 23.69 18.09
C LEU A 105 5.17 24.75 16.97
N THR A 106 5.52 25.99 17.31
CA THR A 106 5.79 27.02 16.31
C THR A 106 7.04 26.65 15.52
N THR A 107 7.02 26.86 14.20
CA THR A 107 8.18 26.59 13.35
C THR A 107 9.42 27.32 13.86
N ALA A 108 10.58 26.67 13.78
CA ALA A 108 11.82 27.18 14.36
C ALA A 108 12.30 28.48 13.69
N SER A 109 11.84 28.75 12.47
CA SER A 109 12.12 29.96 11.70
C SER A 109 11.03 30.19 10.65
N ALA A 110 10.79 31.45 10.29
CA ALA A 110 9.92 31.79 9.19
C ALA A 110 10.52 31.31 7.85
N SER A 111 9.65 30.93 6.91
CA SER A 111 10.05 30.53 5.56
C SER A 111 9.07 31.08 4.53
N SER A 112 9.58 31.61 3.42
CA SER A 112 8.77 31.95 2.25
C SER A 112 8.50 30.75 1.34
N SER A 113 9.23 29.65 1.53
CA SER A 113 8.97 28.38 0.84
C SER A 113 7.93 27.58 1.59
N TRP A 114 7.07 26.90 0.84
CA TRP A 114 6.09 25.96 1.38
C TRP A 114 6.76 24.91 2.26
N HIS A 115 6.28 24.76 3.47
CA HIS A 115 6.76 23.77 4.44
C HIS A 115 5.59 23.23 5.26
N ARG A 116 5.72 22.05 5.83
CA ARG A 116 4.64 21.45 6.61
C ARG A 116 4.64 21.92 8.06
N ILE A 117 3.45 22.15 8.59
CA ILE A 117 3.15 22.22 10.02
C ILE A 117 2.10 21.17 10.35
N ALA A 118 2.27 20.47 11.47
CA ALA A 118 1.40 19.39 11.87
C ALA A 118 1.28 19.30 13.39
N VAL A 119 0.22 18.64 13.86
CA VAL A 119 -0.01 18.30 15.26
C VAL A 119 -0.82 17.01 15.36
N GLY A 120 -0.42 16.14 16.27
CA GLY A 120 -1.21 15.01 16.73
C GLY A 120 -1.73 15.24 18.14
N GLY A 121 -2.89 14.65 18.47
CA GLY A 121 -3.31 14.57 19.87
C GLY A 121 -4.59 13.78 20.10
N VAL A 122 -4.71 13.27 21.33
CA VAL A 122 -5.90 12.58 21.81
C VAL A 122 -6.98 13.59 22.17
N ALA A 123 -8.19 13.38 21.64
CA ALA A 123 -9.35 14.19 21.97
C ALA A 123 -9.66 14.14 23.48
N PRO A 124 -9.78 15.28 24.18
CA PRO A 124 -10.11 15.29 25.61
C PRO A 124 -11.45 14.62 25.94
N ALA A 125 -11.65 14.33 27.23
CA ALA A 125 -12.96 13.94 27.75
C ALA A 125 -14.04 14.94 27.31
N ASN A 126 -15.23 14.43 26.99
CA ASN A 126 -16.40 15.22 26.55
C ASN A 126 -16.26 15.93 25.20
N THR A 127 -15.20 15.66 24.42
CA THR A 127 -15.13 16.12 23.04
C THR A 127 -16.32 15.59 22.24
N HIS A 128 -16.92 16.44 21.41
CA HIS A 128 -17.95 16.07 20.46
C HIS A 128 -17.62 16.59 19.06
N HIS A 129 -16.93 17.74 19.01
CA HIS A 129 -16.51 18.37 17.77
C HIS A 129 -15.09 18.90 17.81
N ALA A 130 -14.48 19.03 16.64
CA ALA A 130 -13.18 19.66 16.45
C ALA A 130 -13.20 20.72 15.34
N TYR A 131 -12.36 21.74 15.48
CA TYR A 131 -12.00 22.71 14.44
C TYR A 131 -10.50 22.68 14.20
N VAL A 132 -10.06 22.87 12.95
CA VAL A 132 -8.63 23.11 12.65
C VAL A 132 -8.33 24.59 12.72
N LEU A 133 -7.21 24.93 13.36
CA LEU A 133 -6.73 26.31 13.51
C LEU A 133 -5.34 26.46 12.94
N VAL A 134 -5.07 27.61 12.33
CA VAL A 134 -3.72 28.07 12.03
C VAL A 134 -3.46 29.39 12.71
N SER A 135 -2.21 29.62 13.08
CA SER A 135 -1.79 30.80 13.83
C SER A 135 -0.36 31.22 13.51
N ALA A 136 -0.11 32.53 13.64
CA ALA A 136 1.20 33.16 13.59
C ALA A 136 1.19 34.41 14.49
N THR A 137 2.35 34.87 14.95
CA THR A 137 2.47 36.05 15.85
C THR A 137 3.28 37.18 15.21
N PRO A 138 2.65 37.99 14.35
CA PRO A 138 3.31 39.12 13.68
C PRO A 138 3.59 40.28 14.63
N ALA A 139 4.71 40.98 14.36
CA ALA A 139 5.12 42.18 15.12
C ALA A 139 4.38 43.47 14.69
N ALA A 140 3.57 43.41 13.63
CA ALA A 140 2.83 44.55 13.09
C ALA A 140 1.56 44.11 12.34
N ALA A 141 0.73 45.08 11.97
CA ALA A 141 -0.37 44.87 11.03
C ALA A 141 0.14 44.56 9.61
N ASN A 142 -0.74 44.03 8.77
CA ASN A 142 -0.52 43.75 7.35
C ASN A 142 0.55 42.71 7.02
N VAL A 143 0.94 41.87 7.98
CA VAL A 143 1.80 40.70 7.72
C VAL A 143 0.92 39.57 7.20
N THR A 144 1.35 38.94 6.11
CA THR A 144 0.60 37.87 5.44
C THR A 144 1.29 36.52 5.62
N ASN A 145 0.52 35.51 6.00
CA ASN A 145 0.91 34.10 5.94
C ASN A 145 -0.05 33.36 5.00
N PHE A 146 0.46 32.33 4.34
CA PHE A 146 -0.31 31.50 3.41
C PHE A 146 -0.38 30.07 3.94
N PHE A 147 -1.53 29.43 3.74
CA PHE A 147 -1.77 28.05 4.16
C PHE A 147 -2.56 27.30 3.09
N GLU A 148 -2.28 26.02 2.89
CA GLU A 148 -3.00 25.14 1.96
C GLU A 148 -2.88 23.66 2.37
N ASN A 149 -3.48 22.77 1.58
CA ASN A 149 -3.32 21.32 1.70
C ASN A 149 -3.66 20.81 3.11
N PHE A 150 -4.81 21.23 3.62
CA PHE A 150 -5.23 20.96 4.99
C PHE A 150 -5.78 19.56 5.19
N TYR A 151 -5.32 18.92 6.26
CA TYR A 151 -5.82 17.64 6.72
C TYR A 151 -6.41 17.75 8.12
N PHE A 152 -7.54 17.08 8.33
CA PHE A 152 -8.01 16.68 9.65
C PHE A 152 -8.62 15.29 9.57
N GLY A 153 -8.20 14.40 10.45
CA GLY A 153 -8.73 13.05 10.52
C GLY A 153 -7.91 12.17 11.45
N TYR A 154 -8.03 10.85 11.26
CA TYR A 154 -7.20 9.90 11.98
C TYR A 154 -5.73 9.99 11.55
N PRO A 155 -4.78 9.71 12.46
CA PRO A 155 -3.36 9.77 12.15
C PRO A 155 -2.97 9.00 10.90
N LYS A 156 -2.12 9.61 10.06
CA LYS A 156 -1.53 8.97 8.89
C LYS A 156 -0.28 8.21 9.29
N THR A 157 -0.39 6.89 9.32
CA THR A 157 0.75 5.98 9.49
C THR A 157 1.12 5.29 8.19
N THR A 158 2.37 4.90 8.06
CA THR A 158 2.81 4.01 6.98
C THR A 158 2.10 2.65 7.13
N THR A 159 1.47 2.17 6.07
CA THR A 159 0.81 0.85 6.08
C THR A 159 1.81 -0.26 6.41
N GLY A 160 1.44 -1.17 7.32
CA GLY A 160 2.33 -2.23 7.80
C GLY A 160 3.45 -1.77 8.73
N ASN A 161 3.44 -0.51 9.16
CA ASN A 161 4.32 -0.05 10.23
C ASN A 161 3.90 -0.68 11.56
N LEU A 162 4.90 -1.13 12.32
CA LEU A 162 4.72 -1.81 13.59
C LEU A 162 4.90 -0.86 14.78
N VAL A 163 5.50 0.32 14.57
CA VAL A 163 5.55 1.36 15.60
C VAL A 163 4.32 2.27 15.53
N GLY A 164 3.98 2.89 16.66
CA GLY A 164 2.84 3.80 16.75
C GLY A 164 3.09 5.15 16.06
N PHE A 165 2.02 5.90 15.81
CA PHE A 165 2.07 7.20 15.13
C PHE A 165 3.07 8.18 15.77
N ASN A 166 3.07 8.31 17.10
CA ASN A 166 4.00 9.22 17.79
C ASN A 166 5.47 8.85 17.56
N THR A 167 5.78 7.56 17.50
CA THR A 167 7.15 7.08 17.21
C THR A 167 7.51 7.30 15.76
N GLU A 168 6.55 7.13 14.84
CA GLU A 168 6.71 7.36 13.40
C GLU A 168 6.99 8.84 13.06
N SER A 169 6.23 9.78 13.64
CA SER A 169 6.20 11.19 13.19
C SER A 169 6.66 12.22 14.24
N GLY A 170 6.60 11.90 15.54
CA GLY A 170 6.92 12.86 16.60
C GLY A 170 5.93 14.03 16.74
N GLU A 171 4.70 13.86 16.23
CA GLU A 171 3.67 14.89 16.16
C GLU A 171 2.93 15.14 17.48
N ILE A 172 3.07 14.25 18.47
CA ILE A 172 2.38 14.36 19.77
C ILE A 172 3.36 14.84 20.84
N ASP A 173 4.44 14.09 21.08
CA ASP A 173 5.48 14.38 22.05
C ASP A 173 6.76 13.54 21.80
N VAL A 174 7.63 13.38 22.80
CA VAL A 174 8.87 12.57 22.70
C VAL A 174 8.75 11.19 23.35
N SER A 175 7.57 10.78 23.83
CA SER A 175 7.38 9.57 24.63
C SER A 175 7.70 8.28 23.87
N GLY A 176 7.62 8.31 22.54
CA GLY A 176 8.06 7.23 21.64
C GLY A 176 9.57 6.99 21.63
N TRP A 177 10.36 7.82 22.31
CA TRP A 177 11.82 7.80 22.24
C TRP A 177 12.48 7.92 23.62
N LEU A 178 13.59 7.19 23.80
CA LEU A 178 14.43 7.22 25.00
C LEU A 178 15.86 7.61 24.66
N ALA A 179 16.45 8.50 25.48
CA ALA A 179 17.86 8.87 25.38
C ALA A 179 18.70 7.70 25.89
N GLU A 180 19.43 7.03 25.00
CA GLU A 180 20.17 5.81 25.34
C GLU A 180 21.60 6.13 25.79
N ALA A 181 22.31 6.92 24.99
CA ALA A 181 23.69 7.27 25.27
C ALA A 181 23.99 8.71 24.86
N ASN A 182 24.61 9.47 25.78
CA ASN A 182 25.29 10.74 25.50
C ASN A 182 24.43 11.77 24.71
N CYS A 183 23.13 11.81 24.99
CA CYS A 183 22.22 12.71 24.31
C CYS A 183 21.04 13.18 25.18
N THR A 184 20.34 14.19 24.69
CA THR A 184 18.99 14.58 25.12
C THR A 184 18.05 14.55 23.92
N ILE A 185 16.76 14.31 24.17
CA ILE A 185 15.74 14.24 23.13
C ILE A 185 14.75 15.39 23.31
N ALA A 186 14.40 16.04 22.20
CA ALA A 186 13.36 17.06 22.15
C ALA A 186 12.61 16.98 20.82
N ARG A 187 11.43 17.59 20.75
CA ARG A 187 10.75 17.88 19.48
C ARG A 187 11.24 19.19 18.89
N GLN A 188 11.32 19.26 17.57
CA GLN A 188 11.59 20.47 16.81
C GLN A 188 10.63 20.59 15.64
N ALA A 189 10.33 21.81 15.20
CA ALA A 189 9.49 22.11 14.04
C ALA A 189 10.29 22.84 12.95
N PRO A 190 11.26 22.18 12.29
CA PRO A 190 12.00 22.81 11.20
C PRO A 190 11.07 23.08 10.00
N PRO A 191 11.26 24.17 9.23
CA PRO A 191 10.50 24.40 8.00
C PRO A 191 10.97 23.43 6.90
N VAL A 192 10.36 22.25 6.85
CA VAL A 192 10.68 21.19 5.88
C VAL A 192 9.65 21.15 4.77
N GLN A 193 10.13 21.17 3.53
CA GLN A 193 9.31 21.03 2.34
C GLN A 193 9.19 19.55 1.96
N TRP A 194 8.00 18.99 2.15
CA TRP A 194 7.65 17.66 1.63
C TRP A 194 6.96 17.78 0.27
N ALA A 195 6.93 16.68 -0.51
CA ALA A 195 6.04 16.59 -1.66
C ALA A 195 4.59 16.75 -1.20
N VAL A 196 3.74 17.42 -1.99
CA VAL A 196 2.35 17.74 -1.62
C VAL A 196 1.51 16.49 -1.31
N THR A 197 1.87 15.35 -1.91
CA THR A 197 1.22 14.05 -1.73
C THR A 197 1.90 13.14 -0.72
N ASN A 198 3.02 13.56 -0.10
CA ASN A 198 3.63 12.78 0.97
C ASN A 198 2.88 13.10 2.25
N TYR A 199 1.98 12.24 2.72
CA TYR A 199 1.18 12.48 3.93
C TYR A 199 1.72 11.78 5.18
N TRP A 200 2.80 11.00 5.06
CA TRP A 200 3.38 10.23 6.16
C TRP A 200 4.50 10.95 6.90
N ALA A 201 4.95 12.09 6.36
CA ALA A 201 5.97 12.92 6.99
C ALA A 201 5.35 14.13 7.69
N GLY A 202 5.87 14.41 8.87
CA GLY A 202 5.36 15.39 9.80
C GLY A 202 5.79 16.83 9.52
N GLY A 203 5.25 17.75 10.32
CA GLY A 203 5.78 19.09 10.54
C GLY A 203 6.74 19.15 11.75
N HIS A 204 6.73 18.14 12.61
CA HIS A 204 7.71 17.94 13.67
C HIS A 204 8.78 16.92 13.29
N ALA A 205 9.89 17.01 14.01
CA ALA A 205 10.94 16.02 13.99
C ALA A 205 11.38 15.74 15.42
N ILE A 206 11.76 14.49 15.66
CA ILE A 206 12.48 14.12 16.87
C ILE A 206 13.94 14.58 16.70
N ALA A 207 14.49 15.24 17.71
CA ALA A 207 15.83 15.80 17.68
C ALA A 207 16.67 15.23 18.83
N MET A 208 17.73 14.52 18.48
CA MET A 208 18.77 14.05 19.39
C MET A 208 19.89 15.08 19.45
N THR A 209 20.10 15.68 20.62
CA THR A 209 21.22 16.61 20.85
C THR A 209 22.31 15.93 21.65
N VAL A 210 23.54 15.93 21.13
CA VAL A 210 24.71 15.30 21.75
C VAL A 210 25.15 16.10 22.98
N THR A 211 25.34 15.46 24.13
CA THR A 211 25.67 16.16 25.40
C THR A 211 27.18 16.27 25.65
N ALA A 212 27.97 15.29 25.21
CA ALA A 212 29.43 15.31 25.29
C ALA A 212 30.07 14.70 24.02
N ASN A 213 31.37 14.91 23.81
CA ASN A 213 32.06 14.32 22.66
C ASN A 213 32.08 12.79 22.78
N GLY A 214 31.76 12.07 21.69
CA GLY A 214 31.70 10.62 21.65
C GLY A 214 30.50 10.10 20.88
N ASN A 215 30.22 8.80 20.98
CA ASN A 215 29.02 8.23 20.36
C ASN A 215 27.78 8.69 21.10
N ALA A 216 26.70 8.95 20.37
CA ALA A 216 25.40 9.33 20.92
C ALA A 216 24.29 8.55 20.22
N SER A 217 23.31 8.07 20.98
CA SER A 217 22.19 7.30 20.44
C SER A 217 20.90 7.52 21.23
N MET A 218 19.80 7.27 20.55
CA MET A 218 18.47 7.12 21.14
C MET A 218 17.76 5.92 20.51
N CYS A 219 16.80 5.38 21.24
CA CYS A 219 16.04 4.20 20.84
C CYS A 219 14.55 4.48 20.95
N SER A 220 13.76 3.86 20.09
CA SER A 220 12.31 3.80 20.27
C SER A 220 11.96 3.11 21.59
N THR A 221 10.93 3.62 22.27
CA THR A 221 10.29 2.95 23.41
C THR A 221 9.27 1.91 22.94
N ASP A 222 8.69 2.09 21.76
CA ASP A 222 7.83 1.09 21.11
C ASP A 222 8.65 -0.14 20.72
N ARG A 223 8.21 -1.30 21.19
CA ARG A 223 8.81 -2.61 20.92
C ARG A 223 7.78 -3.60 20.41
N PRO A 224 7.33 -3.47 19.15
CA PRO A 224 6.34 -4.39 18.58
C PRO A 224 6.85 -5.83 18.55
N ASP A 225 5.90 -6.77 18.59
CA ASP A 225 6.17 -8.19 18.51
C ASP A 225 6.89 -8.54 17.19
N ALA A 226 7.86 -9.45 17.29
CA ALA A 226 8.64 -9.93 16.16
C ALA A 226 8.78 -11.45 16.21
N THR A 227 8.62 -12.08 15.05
CA THR A 227 8.64 -13.54 14.92
C THR A 227 10.02 -14.03 14.46
N PRO A 228 10.65 -15.00 15.15
CA PRO A 228 11.90 -15.60 14.70
C PRO A 228 11.81 -16.13 13.25
N GLY A 229 12.86 -15.89 12.46
CA GLY A 229 12.94 -16.32 11.06
C GLY A 229 12.26 -15.38 10.04
N VAL A 230 11.50 -14.38 10.50
CA VAL A 230 10.94 -13.34 9.63
C VAL A 230 11.97 -12.22 9.44
N GLU A 231 12.11 -11.72 8.21
CA GLU A 231 12.94 -10.54 7.93
C GLU A 231 12.17 -9.25 8.22
N TYR A 232 12.79 -8.35 8.97
CA TYR A 232 12.27 -7.02 9.28
C TYR A 232 13.18 -5.95 8.70
N ILE A 233 12.60 -4.78 8.45
CA ILE A 233 13.30 -3.56 8.03
C ILE A 233 12.95 -2.41 8.98
N ALA A 234 13.95 -1.64 9.35
CA ALA A 234 13.81 -0.36 10.03
C ALA A 234 14.33 0.75 9.12
N HIS A 235 13.60 1.87 9.03
CA HIS A 235 14.10 3.04 8.32
C HIS A 235 13.58 4.35 8.91
N ALA A 236 14.32 5.43 8.65
CA ALA A 236 13.94 6.79 9.02
C ALA A 236 14.55 7.77 8.01
N TYR A 237 13.91 8.93 7.84
CA TYR A 237 14.58 10.08 7.23
C TYR A 237 15.45 10.75 8.29
N LEU A 238 16.75 10.90 8.00
CA LEU A 238 17.73 11.52 8.88
C LEU A 238 18.15 12.89 8.36
N ASN A 239 18.26 13.85 9.27
CA ASN A 239 18.89 15.14 9.05
C ASN A 239 20.21 15.21 9.82
N PRO A 240 21.35 14.88 9.20
CA PRO A 240 22.63 14.86 9.89
C PRO A 240 23.11 16.29 10.17
N PRO A 241 23.85 16.52 11.27
CA PRO A 241 24.34 17.85 11.64
C PRO A 241 25.38 18.40 10.65
N THR A 242 26.15 17.52 10.02
CA THR A 242 27.13 17.84 8.96
C THR A 242 27.18 16.69 7.97
N SER A 243 27.69 16.93 6.75
CA SER A 243 27.90 15.85 5.76
C SER A 243 28.99 14.84 6.16
N ALA A 244 29.85 15.17 7.12
CA ALA A 244 30.90 14.28 7.62
C ALA A 244 30.47 13.49 8.87
N ALA A 245 29.30 13.78 9.44
CA ALA A 245 28.80 13.07 10.61
C ALA A 245 28.46 11.63 10.24
N THR A 246 28.95 10.67 11.03
CA THR A 246 28.64 9.25 10.82
C THR A 246 27.31 8.93 11.51
N THR A 247 26.21 9.26 10.85
CA THR A 247 24.87 9.05 11.37
C THR A 247 24.30 7.71 10.91
N TRP A 248 23.44 7.08 11.70
CA TRP A 248 22.95 5.74 11.40
C TRP A 248 21.54 5.48 11.94
N VAL A 249 20.89 4.46 11.36
CA VAL A 249 19.73 3.77 11.94
C VAL A 249 20.12 2.33 12.28
N GLU A 250 19.49 1.74 13.27
CA GLU A 250 19.78 0.37 13.74
C GLU A 250 18.49 -0.37 14.06
N LEU A 251 18.31 -1.54 13.44
CA LEU A 251 17.24 -2.49 13.77
C LEU A 251 17.74 -3.40 14.89
N ARG A 252 16.95 -3.55 15.95
CA ARG A 252 17.29 -4.35 17.13
C ARG A 252 16.23 -5.41 17.40
N PHE A 253 16.66 -6.59 17.82
CA PHE A 253 15.79 -7.66 18.28
C PHE A 253 16.02 -7.95 19.75
N TYR A 254 14.94 -8.25 20.46
CA TYR A 254 14.94 -8.53 21.89
C TYR A 254 14.30 -9.88 22.18
N ASP A 255 14.76 -10.54 23.24
CA ASP A 255 14.11 -11.75 23.77
C ASP A 255 12.87 -11.41 24.61
N GLY A 256 12.16 -12.45 25.09
CA GLY A 256 10.98 -12.29 25.96
C GLY A 256 11.25 -11.65 27.32
N MET A 257 12.51 -11.46 27.71
CA MET A 257 12.92 -10.75 28.93
C MET A 257 13.30 -9.28 28.63
N GLY A 258 13.23 -8.85 27.37
CA GLY A 258 13.61 -7.51 26.93
C GLY A 258 15.12 -7.30 26.78
N THR A 259 15.92 -8.38 26.72
CA THR A 259 17.36 -8.32 26.46
C THR A 259 17.62 -8.23 24.96
N GLN A 260 18.46 -7.28 24.53
CA GLN A 260 18.86 -7.20 23.13
C GLN A 260 19.71 -8.41 22.74
N ILE A 261 19.26 -9.18 21.74
CA ILE A 261 19.93 -10.38 21.24
C ILE A 261 20.61 -10.17 19.89
N GLN A 262 20.19 -9.16 19.12
CA GLN A 262 20.83 -8.78 17.86
C GLN A 262 20.60 -7.30 17.55
N ALA A 263 21.56 -6.67 16.89
CA ALA A 263 21.45 -5.33 16.33
C ALA A 263 22.11 -5.28 14.94
N THR A 264 21.44 -4.67 13.98
CA THR A 264 21.94 -4.48 12.62
C THR A 264 21.85 -3.01 12.25
N ARG A 265 22.98 -2.43 11.84
CA ARG A 265 23.13 -0.99 11.62
C ARG A 265 23.26 -0.65 10.14
N GLY A 266 22.54 0.38 9.71
CA GLY A 266 22.72 1.04 8.41
C GLY A 266 23.30 2.44 8.59
N VAL A 267 24.52 2.66 8.13
CA VAL A 267 25.20 3.96 8.20
C VAL A 267 24.84 4.82 6.99
N LEU A 268 24.46 6.08 7.24
CA LEU A 268 24.17 7.08 6.21
C LEU A 268 25.47 7.70 5.67
N ALA A 269 25.70 7.58 4.37
CA ALA A 269 26.74 8.32 3.65
C ALA A 269 26.14 9.61 3.08
N ALA A 270 25.88 10.60 3.94
CA ALA A 270 25.13 11.80 3.57
C ALA A 270 25.91 12.69 2.58
N PRO A 271 25.29 13.17 1.48
CA PRO A 271 25.92 14.16 0.60
C PRO A 271 25.88 15.58 1.17
N GLY A 272 25.14 15.82 2.27
CA GLY A 272 24.87 17.14 2.82
C GLY A 272 24.14 17.06 4.16
N THR A 273 23.42 18.14 4.52
CA THR A 273 22.60 18.25 5.73
C THR A 273 21.11 18.37 5.40
N ALA A 274 20.67 17.82 4.27
CA ALA A 274 19.24 17.69 3.95
C ALA A 274 18.64 16.48 4.68
N TRP A 275 17.46 16.04 4.25
CA TRP A 275 16.80 14.84 4.76
C TRP A 275 17.11 13.66 3.84
N TYR A 276 17.65 12.57 4.40
CA TYR A 276 18.02 11.38 3.65
C TYR A 276 17.48 10.13 4.34
N ARG A 277 16.80 9.26 3.59
CA ARG A 277 16.30 8.01 4.15
C ARG A 277 17.45 7.01 4.31
N GLN A 278 17.62 6.49 5.52
CA GLN A 278 18.54 5.40 5.80
C GLN A 278 17.77 4.19 6.30
N ARG A 279 18.24 2.99 5.95
CA ARG A 279 17.58 1.71 6.25
C ARG A 279 18.54 0.73 6.91
N ALA A 280 17.97 -0.18 7.69
CA ALA A 280 18.60 -1.41 8.15
C ALA A 280 17.60 -2.57 8.09
N SER A 281 18.00 -3.75 7.62
CA SER A 281 17.18 -4.97 7.62
C SER A 281 17.95 -6.15 8.21
N ALA A 282 17.22 -7.09 8.80
CA ALA A 282 17.75 -8.35 9.29
C ALA A 282 16.65 -9.38 9.52
N VAL A 283 17.03 -10.66 9.40
CA VAL A 283 16.21 -11.79 9.83
C VAL A 283 16.23 -11.87 11.35
N ALA A 284 15.06 -11.92 11.97
CA ALA A 284 14.91 -12.08 13.41
C ALA A 284 15.55 -13.40 13.87
N PRO A 285 16.53 -13.38 14.80
CA PRO A 285 17.19 -14.59 15.27
C PRO A 285 16.26 -15.45 16.12
N ALA A 286 16.68 -16.69 16.38
CA ALA A 286 16.01 -17.57 17.34
C ALA A 286 15.91 -16.90 18.73
N GLY A 287 14.75 -17.01 19.37
CA GLY A 287 14.49 -16.40 20.67
C GLY A 287 13.97 -14.95 20.62
N THR A 288 13.83 -14.36 19.44
CA THR A 288 13.18 -13.04 19.28
C THR A 288 11.74 -13.08 19.77
N ALA A 289 11.37 -12.05 20.55
CA ALA A 289 10.00 -11.75 20.94
C ALA A 289 9.54 -10.39 20.42
N SER A 290 10.44 -9.40 20.36
CA SER A 290 10.13 -8.05 19.86
C SER A 290 11.28 -7.43 19.08
N CYS A 291 10.98 -6.35 18.35
CA CYS A 291 11.96 -5.55 17.62
C CYS A 291 11.83 -4.06 17.95
N SER A 292 12.86 -3.27 17.63
CA SER A 292 12.87 -1.81 17.81
C SER A 292 13.80 -1.16 16.80
N ILE A 293 13.64 0.15 16.62
CA ILE A 293 14.59 1.00 15.91
C ILE A 293 15.38 1.89 16.89
N ALA A 294 16.64 2.16 16.55
CA ALA A 294 17.48 3.18 17.17
C ALA A 294 18.15 4.05 16.10
N ALA A 295 18.58 5.25 16.50
CA ALA A 295 19.33 6.16 15.64
C ALA A 295 20.45 6.85 16.44
N GLY A 296 21.52 7.24 15.77
CA GLY A 296 22.67 7.83 16.45
C GLY A 296 23.72 8.46 15.55
N ILE A 297 24.76 8.97 16.21
CA ILE A 297 25.95 9.57 15.61
C ILE A 297 27.18 8.94 16.27
N ASP A 298 28.09 8.40 15.46
CA ASP A 298 29.40 7.95 15.94
C ASP A 298 30.41 9.11 15.92
N SER A 299 31.29 9.17 16.92
CA SER A 299 32.32 10.22 17.06
C SER A 299 31.75 11.66 17.03
N ALA A 300 30.60 11.86 17.66
CA ALA A 300 29.90 13.13 17.64
C ALA A 300 30.60 14.20 18.50
N THR A 301 30.37 15.47 18.16
CA THR A 301 30.78 16.63 18.95
C THR A 301 29.61 17.13 19.78
N ALA A 302 29.87 17.53 21.03
CA ALA A 302 28.86 18.10 21.91
C ALA A 302 28.09 19.26 21.22
N GLY A 303 26.77 19.26 21.35
CA GLY A 303 25.87 20.23 20.71
C GLY A 303 25.45 19.90 19.27
N GLN A 304 26.02 18.85 18.64
CA GLN A 304 25.49 18.37 17.36
C GLN A 304 24.06 17.84 17.53
N VAL A 305 23.22 18.09 16.52
CA VAL A 305 21.81 17.67 16.50
C VAL A 305 21.57 16.77 15.29
N LEU A 306 21.18 15.53 15.54
CA LEU A 306 20.58 14.64 14.53
C LEU A 306 19.07 14.73 14.67
N ARG A 307 18.37 14.97 13.56
CA ARG A 307 16.91 14.89 13.53
C ARG A 307 16.48 13.67 12.74
N LEU A 308 15.33 13.14 13.10
CA LEU A 308 14.64 12.11 12.33
C LEU A 308 13.14 12.36 12.29
N ASP A 309 12.54 11.82 11.25
CA ASP A 309 11.10 11.80 10.98
C ASP A 309 10.80 10.60 10.07
N TRP A 310 9.53 10.25 9.94
CA TRP A 310 9.00 9.15 9.12
C TRP A 310 9.71 7.82 9.42
N VAL A 311 9.53 7.39 10.67
CA VAL A 311 10.17 6.21 11.24
C VAL A 311 9.29 4.99 11.07
N VAL A 312 9.87 3.95 10.48
CA VAL A 312 9.15 2.71 10.17
C VAL A 312 9.93 1.51 10.66
N VAL A 313 9.23 0.58 11.30
CA VAL A 313 9.65 -0.81 11.50
C VAL A 313 8.57 -1.69 10.91
N SER A 314 8.91 -2.54 9.95
CA SER A 314 7.93 -3.41 9.30
C SER A 314 8.58 -4.72 8.87
N THR A 315 7.78 -5.69 8.42
CA THR A 315 8.31 -6.83 7.68
C THR A 315 9.03 -6.33 6.43
N ALA A 316 10.23 -6.83 6.18
CA ALA A 316 11.03 -6.38 5.05
C ALA A 316 10.30 -6.64 3.72
N PRO A 317 10.30 -5.68 2.78
CA PRO A 317 9.67 -5.89 1.49
C PRO A 317 10.43 -6.96 0.70
N VAL A 318 9.68 -7.88 0.13
CA VAL A 318 10.22 -8.92 -0.75
C VAL A 318 10.36 -8.31 -2.15
N LEU A 319 11.61 -8.03 -2.58
CA LEU A 319 11.88 -7.36 -3.87
C LEU A 319 11.42 -8.19 -5.09
N TYR A 320 11.44 -9.52 -4.96
CA TYR A 320 10.82 -10.45 -5.91
C TYR A 320 10.07 -11.53 -5.14
N ALA A 321 8.78 -11.70 -5.43
CA ALA A 321 7.93 -12.67 -4.76
C ALA A 321 8.59 -14.06 -4.71
N GLY A 322 8.65 -14.66 -3.53
CA GLY A 322 9.29 -15.97 -3.29
C GLY A 322 10.82 -15.98 -3.33
N SER A 323 11.49 -14.82 -3.38
CA SER A 323 12.95 -14.75 -3.33
C SER A 323 13.51 -15.26 -2.00
N ALA A 324 14.56 -16.06 -2.07
CA ALA A 324 15.36 -16.49 -0.92
C ALA A 324 16.46 -15.49 -0.53
N VAL A 325 16.70 -14.46 -1.34
CA VAL A 325 17.72 -13.43 -1.08
C VAL A 325 17.17 -12.40 -0.09
N PRO A 326 17.78 -12.22 1.09
CA PRO A 326 17.36 -11.21 2.07
C PRO A 326 17.48 -9.79 1.52
N TYR A 327 16.69 -8.85 2.05
CA TYR A 327 16.68 -7.46 1.62
C TYR A 327 18.06 -6.80 1.68
N ALA A 328 18.89 -7.14 2.69
CA ALA A 328 20.24 -6.61 2.85
C ALA A 328 21.17 -6.96 1.67
N ASP A 329 21.10 -8.21 1.18
CA ASP A 329 21.87 -8.71 0.04
C ASP A 329 21.27 -8.29 -1.30
N ALA A 330 19.98 -7.95 -1.32
CA ALA A 330 19.24 -7.59 -2.52
C ALA A 330 19.32 -6.10 -2.88
N SER A 331 19.29 -5.20 -1.89
CA SER A 331 19.17 -3.73 -2.07
C SER A 331 20.45 -2.94 -1.79
N PHE A 332 21.41 -3.51 -1.05
CA PHE A 332 22.65 -2.84 -0.63
C PHE A 332 22.48 -1.59 0.26
N GLU A 333 21.29 -1.35 0.83
CA GLU A 333 20.97 -0.12 1.56
C GLU A 333 21.82 0.08 2.84
N GLN A 334 22.23 -1.02 3.48
CA GLN A 334 23.03 -1.02 4.70
C GLN A 334 24.48 -1.45 4.52
N GLY A 335 24.90 -1.83 3.31
CA GLY A 335 26.25 -2.31 3.02
C GLY A 335 26.27 -3.32 1.87
N VAL A 336 27.33 -4.14 1.82
CA VAL A 336 27.45 -5.25 0.83
C VAL A 336 26.97 -6.59 1.37
N ALA A 337 26.45 -6.64 2.61
CA ALA A 337 25.94 -7.84 3.27
C ALA A 337 26.88 -9.06 3.10
N GLY A 338 26.38 -10.20 2.60
CA GLY A 338 27.18 -11.40 2.36
C GLY A 338 28.04 -11.38 1.10
N TRP A 339 28.01 -10.30 0.30
CA TRP A 339 28.74 -10.24 -0.95
C TRP A 339 30.24 -10.08 -0.75
N ALA A 340 31.01 -10.90 -1.45
CA ALA A 340 32.47 -10.89 -1.41
C ALA A 340 33.09 -11.19 -2.78
N VAL A 341 34.35 -10.79 -2.94
CA VAL A 341 35.17 -11.16 -4.09
C VAL A 341 35.84 -12.50 -3.77
N ALA A 342 35.34 -13.58 -4.38
CA ALA A 342 35.85 -14.93 -4.17
C ALA A 342 37.23 -15.14 -4.82
N SER A 343 37.53 -14.44 -5.91
CA SER A 343 38.86 -14.43 -6.55
C SER A 343 39.01 -13.25 -7.52
N GLY A 344 40.26 -12.92 -7.88
CA GLY A 344 40.58 -11.85 -8.85
C GLY A 344 40.89 -10.50 -8.22
N ALA A 345 40.99 -9.47 -9.06
CA ALA A 345 41.43 -8.12 -8.68
C ALA A 345 40.27 -7.12 -8.43
N ALA A 346 39.03 -7.56 -8.56
CA ALA A 346 37.88 -6.71 -8.28
C ALA A 346 37.74 -6.41 -6.77
N THR A 347 37.01 -5.35 -6.47
CA THR A 347 36.53 -4.99 -5.13
C THR A 347 35.03 -4.76 -5.19
N ILE A 348 34.30 -5.04 -4.11
CA ILE A 348 32.88 -4.70 -3.98
C ILE A 348 32.68 -3.74 -2.79
N ALA A 349 31.88 -2.71 -3.01
CA ALA A 349 31.49 -1.74 -2.00
C ALA A 349 30.05 -1.27 -2.25
N ARG A 350 29.40 -0.69 -1.23
CA ARG A 350 28.15 0.06 -1.43
C ARG A 350 28.45 1.37 -2.16
N SER A 351 27.56 1.83 -3.02
CA SER A 351 27.65 3.15 -3.63
C SER A 351 27.65 4.24 -2.54
N SER A 352 28.31 5.37 -2.83
CA SER A 352 28.33 6.52 -1.94
C SER A 352 28.65 7.79 -2.73
N PRO A 353 28.16 8.98 -2.29
CA PRO A 353 27.21 9.19 -1.19
C PRO A 353 25.77 8.70 -1.52
N TRP A 354 24.84 8.85 -0.57
CA TRP A 354 23.42 8.57 -0.75
C TRP A 354 22.88 9.26 -2.01
N GLY A 355 22.13 8.53 -2.83
CA GLY A 355 21.56 9.03 -4.07
C GLY A 355 22.56 9.12 -5.25
N ALA A 356 23.82 8.76 -5.07
CA ALA A 356 24.81 8.81 -6.16
C ALA A 356 24.57 7.73 -7.24
N SER A 357 24.05 6.57 -6.83
CA SER A 357 23.64 5.50 -7.74
C SER A 357 22.79 4.47 -7.04
N PHE A 358 21.64 4.20 -7.61
CA PHE A 358 20.65 3.26 -7.14
C PHE A 358 19.64 2.97 -8.25
N PHE A 359 18.93 1.85 -8.13
CA PHE A 359 17.69 1.59 -8.83
C PHE A 359 16.54 1.56 -7.81
N GLU A 360 16.72 0.89 -6.68
CA GLU A 360 15.86 0.94 -5.50
C GLU A 360 16.54 1.75 -4.40
N GLY A 361 15.75 2.46 -3.60
CA GLY A 361 16.26 3.07 -2.39
C GLY A 361 17.20 4.26 -2.61
N GLY A 362 18.37 4.22 -1.98
CA GLY A 362 19.37 5.28 -2.01
C GLY A 362 20.78 4.81 -2.37
N TYR A 363 21.00 3.49 -2.43
CA TYR A 363 22.30 2.88 -2.72
C TYR A 363 22.23 1.73 -3.74
N SER A 364 23.39 1.21 -4.12
CA SER A 364 23.55 0.00 -4.94
C SER A 364 24.91 -0.65 -4.65
N GLY A 365 25.09 -1.92 -5.00
CA GLY A 365 26.41 -2.56 -5.00
C GLY A 365 27.28 -2.02 -6.13
N THR A 366 28.54 -1.71 -5.85
CA THR A 366 29.52 -1.19 -6.80
C THR A 366 30.73 -2.12 -6.83
N ILE A 367 30.95 -2.75 -7.98
CA ILE A 367 32.07 -3.63 -8.27
C ILE A 367 33.05 -2.90 -9.18
N THR A 368 34.29 -2.74 -8.72
CA THR A 368 35.36 -2.05 -9.46
C THR A 368 36.52 -3.01 -9.67
N SER A 369 37.14 -3.02 -10.85
CA SER A 369 38.40 -3.75 -11.06
C SER A 369 39.54 -2.81 -11.37
N ALA A 370 40.66 -2.98 -10.66
CA ALA A 370 41.90 -2.25 -10.94
C ALA A 370 42.64 -2.76 -12.19
N THR A 371 42.27 -3.94 -12.72
CA THR A 371 42.94 -4.56 -13.88
C THR A 371 41.93 -5.09 -14.89
N ALA A 372 42.36 -5.25 -16.15
CA ALA A 372 41.56 -5.88 -17.21
C ALA A 372 41.63 -7.42 -17.12
N THR A 373 41.24 -7.98 -15.96
CA THR A 373 41.28 -9.43 -15.69
C THR A 373 39.94 -9.94 -15.17
N THR A 374 39.81 -11.25 -15.08
CA THR A 374 38.62 -11.92 -14.55
C THR A 374 38.63 -11.92 -13.02
N SER A 375 37.47 -11.62 -12.43
CA SER A 375 37.20 -11.77 -11.00
C SER A 375 35.89 -12.52 -10.79
N VAL A 376 35.76 -13.17 -9.64
CA VAL A 376 34.51 -13.83 -9.24
C VAL A 376 33.96 -13.12 -8.02
N VAL A 377 32.72 -12.64 -8.13
CA VAL A 377 31.97 -12.01 -7.04
C VAL A 377 30.83 -12.94 -6.65
N ARG A 378 30.61 -13.16 -5.35
CA ARG A 378 29.63 -14.10 -4.84
C ARG A 378 28.83 -13.49 -3.69
N SER A 379 27.53 -13.76 -3.63
CA SER A 379 26.67 -13.40 -2.51
C SER A 379 26.94 -14.26 -1.26
N GLY A 380 26.19 -13.98 -0.18
CA GLY A 380 25.99 -14.95 0.89
C GLY A 380 25.35 -16.25 0.37
N ARG A 381 25.37 -17.28 1.23
CA ARG A 381 24.64 -18.53 0.98
C ARG A 381 23.27 -18.45 1.63
N PHE A 382 22.24 -18.79 0.87
CA PHE A 382 20.85 -18.72 1.30
C PHE A 382 20.20 -20.10 1.19
N PRO A 383 19.29 -20.48 2.12
CA PRO A 383 18.41 -21.63 1.91
C PRO A 383 17.66 -21.50 0.59
N LEU A 384 17.34 -22.64 -0.05
CA LEU A 384 16.47 -22.59 -1.21
C LEU A 384 15.05 -22.11 -0.82
N PRO A 385 14.31 -21.49 -1.75
CA PRO A 385 12.91 -21.11 -1.52
C PRO A 385 12.07 -22.31 -1.06
N ALA A 386 11.03 -22.05 -0.28
CA ALA A 386 10.13 -23.10 0.18
C ALA A 386 9.54 -23.90 -1.00
N GLY A 387 9.50 -25.23 -0.86
CA GLY A 387 9.00 -26.13 -1.90
C GLY A 387 10.00 -26.43 -3.04
N ALA A 388 11.22 -25.88 -2.98
CA ALA A 388 12.25 -26.15 -3.97
C ALA A 388 12.72 -27.61 -3.89
N VAL A 389 12.68 -28.31 -5.02
CA VAL A 389 13.20 -29.68 -5.16
C VAL A 389 14.17 -29.81 -6.34
N ALA A 390 15.03 -30.83 -6.29
CA ALA A 390 15.96 -31.11 -7.36
C ALA A 390 15.24 -31.30 -8.72
N GLY A 391 15.84 -30.77 -9.78
CA GLY A 391 15.26 -30.78 -11.13
C GLY A 391 14.34 -29.61 -11.46
N GLN A 392 13.88 -28.84 -10.46
CA GLN A 392 13.22 -27.55 -10.71
C GLN A 392 14.24 -26.46 -11.07
N ASN A 393 13.77 -25.38 -11.66
CA ASN A 393 14.61 -24.23 -11.99
C ASN A 393 14.51 -23.14 -10.92
N LEU A 394 15.66 -22.67 -10.45
CA LEU A 394 15.79 -21.45 -9.69
C LEU A 394 16.07 -20.30 -10.65
N ARG A 395 15.15 -19.33 -10.71
CA ARG A 395 15.33 -18.08 -11.45
C ARG A 395 16.16 -17.13 -10.61
N THR A 396 17.12 -16.49 -11.25
CA THR A 396 17.89 -15.39 -10.67
C THR A 396 17.65 -14.13 -11.46
N LYS A 397 17.58 -12.98 -10.80
CA LYS A 397 17.52 -11.68 -11.45
C LYS A 397 18.37 -10.65 -10.72
N VAL A 398 19.03 -9.77 -11.46
CA VAL A 398 19.73 -8.60 -10.93
C VAL A 398 19.53 -7.43 -11.87
N LEU A 399 19.30 -6.24 -11.32
CA LEU A 399 19.38 -4.99 -12.06
C LEU A 399 20.79 -4.45 -11.98
N THR A 400 21.30 -3.96 -13.10
CA THR A 400 22.70 -3.67 -13.22
C THR A 400 23.01 -2.55 -14.23
N GLN A 401 24.16 -1.89 -14.06
CA GLN A 401 24.64 -0.82 -14.92
C GLN A 401 26.16 -0.87 -15.04
N VAL A 402 26.70 -0.62 -16.24
CA VAL A 402 28.13 -0.31 -16.43
C VAL A 402 28.30 1.20 -16.48
N THR A 403 29.19 1.75 -15.65
CA THR A 403 29.41 3.21 -15.55
C THR A 403 30.82 3.65 -15.95
N ALA A 404 31.77 2.73 -16.01
CA ALA A 404 33.10 2.97 -16.54
C ALA A 404 33.69 1.68 -17.12
N GLY A 405 34.54 1.82 -18.16
CA GLY A 405 35.16 0.69 -18.84
C GLY A 405 34.12 -0.23 -19.50
N GLY A 406 34.34 -1.53 -19.40
CA GLY A 406 33.42 -2.54 -19.92
C GLY A 406 33.61 -3.89 -19.24
N TRP A 407 32.60 -4.76 -19.37
CA TRP A 407 32.58 -6.06 -18.69
C TRP A 407 32.04 -7.14 -19.60
N THR A 408 32.63 -8.32 -19.52
CA THR A 408 32.00 -9.57 -19.93
C THR A 408 31.56 -10.32 -18.68
N VAL A 409 30.28 -10.68 -18.60
CA VAL A 409 29.62 -11.22 -17.40
C VAL A 409 29.10 -12.62 -17.68
N SER A 410 29.48 -13.59 -16.85
CA SER A 410 28.83 -14.89 -16.72
C SER A 410 28.11 -14.95 -15.37
N ARG A 411 26.85 -15.38 -15.39
CA ARG A 411 26.00 -15.55 -14.19
C ARG A 411 25.95 -17.01 -13.81
N GLY A 412 25.90 -17.30 -12.53
CA GLY A 412 25.75 -18.66 -12.03
C GLY A 412 25.23 -18.73 -10.61
N ILE A 413 25.04 -19.95 -10.15
CA ILE A 413 24.76 -20.28 -8.76
C ILE A 413 25.80 -21.29 -8.29
N ARG A 414 26.39 -21.04 -7.13
CA ARG A 414 27.14 -22.02 -6.35
C ARG A 414 26.17 -22.77 -5.44
N TRP A 415 26.13 -24.09 -5.55
CA TRP A 415 25.21 -24.92 -4.79
C TRP A 415 25.89 -25.53 -3.58
N SER A 416 25.14 -25.69 -2.49
CA SER A 416 25.63 -26.41 -1.30
C SER A 416 24.55 -27.28 -0.68
N ASP A 417 24.98 -28.35 -0.02
CA ASP A 417 24.09 -29.21 0.78
C ASP A 417 23.87 -28.65 2.20
N ALA A 418 23.09 -29.38 3.01
CA ALA A 418 22.75 -28.96 4.37
C ALA A 418 23.96 -28.98 5.33
N SER A 419 25.02 -29.71 4.99
CA SER A 419 26.29 -29.76 5.74
C SER A 419 27.29 -28.71 5.24
N ASN A 420 26.87 -27.80 4.35
CA ASN A 420 27.70 -26.79 3.69
C ASN A 420 28.76 -27.37 2.75
N THR A 421 28.59 -28.60 2.28
CA THR A 421 29.45 -29.17 1.23
C THR A 421 29.15 -28.48 -0.09
N ASP A 422 30.19 -28.04 -0.78
CA ASP A 422 30.10 -27.45 -2.11
C ASP A 422 29.75 -28.51 -3.16
N LEU A 423 28.65 -28.30 -3.88
CA LEU A 423 28.16 -29.18 -4.95
C LEU A 423 28.57 -28.68 -6.35
N GLY A 424 29.35 -27.59 -6.41
CA GLY A 424 29.81 -26.96 -7.65
C GLY A 424 28.97 -25.74 -8.05
N ALA A 425 29.33 -25.16 -9.20
CA ALA A 425 28.63 -24.01 -9.78
C ALA A 425 27.95 -24.38 -11.09
N THR A 426 26.71 -23.92 -11.27
CA THR A 426 26.06 -23.91 -12.59
C THR A 426 26.18 -22.51 -13.16
N THR A 427 26.80 -22.35 -14.33
CA THR A 427 27.06 -21.04 -14.95
C THR A 427 26.46 -20.95 -16.35
N SER A 428 26.04 -19.75 -16.71
CA SER A 428 25.53 -19.38 -18.03
C SER A 428 26.64 -18.89 -18.96
N THR A 429 26.41 -18.92 -20.27
CA THR A 429 27.36 -18.44 -21.28
C THR A 429 27.69 -16.96 -21.08
N PRO A 430 28.97 -16.54 -21.04
CA PRO A 430 29.33 -15.13 -20.85
C PRO A 430 28.69 -14.21 -21.90
N ILE A 431 28.26 -13.01 -21.48
CA ILE A 431 27.78 -11.96 -22.37
C ILE A 431 28.55 -10.67 -22.15
N THR A 432 28.63 -9.81 -23.17
CA THR A 432 29.07 -8.43 -22.98
C THR A 432 28.00 -7.64 -22.26
N ALA A 433 28.37 -6.94 -21.18
CA ALA A 433 27.47 -6.07 -20.42
C ALA A 433 27.08 -4.84 -21.24
N PRO A 434 25.77 -4.58 -21.43
CA PRO A 434 25.28 -3.34 -22.04
C PRO A 434 25.71 -2.07 -21.29
N SER A 435 25.88 -0.99 -22.04
CA SER A 435 26.01 0.38 -21.54
C SER A 435 25.48 1.36 -22.59
N PRO A 436 24.93 2.53 -22.22
CA PRO A 436 24.72 3.02 -20.86
C PRO A 436 23.35 2.59 -20.26
N GLY A 437 23.14 2.91 -18.97
CA GLY A 437 21.83 2.76 -18.30
C GLY A 437 21.67 1.48 -17.47
N TRP A 438 20.60 1.42 -16.69
CA TRP A 438 20.20 0.23 -15.94
C TRP A 438 19.52 -0.79 -16.85
N TRP A 439 19.88 -2.05 -16.69
CA TRP A 439 19.31 -3.17 -17.43
C TRP A 439 19.22 -4.40 -16.52
N SER A 440 18.43 -5.39 -16.90
CA SER A 440 18.24 -6.60 -16.10
C SER A 440 18.99 -7.79 -16.67
N LEU A 441 19.54 -8.61 -15.78
CA LEU A 441 20.04 -9.96 -16.07
C LEU A 441 19.12 -10.95 -15.42
N SER A 442 18.60 -11.91 -16.19
CA SER A 442 17.78 -13.01 -15.68
C SER A 442 18.22 -14.33 -16.26
N ASN A 443 18.34 -15.37 -15.42
CA ASN A 443 18.67 -16.72 -15.85
C ASN A 443 18.02 -17.77 -14.93
N ASP A 444 17.63 -18.88 -15.54
CA ASP A 444 17.11 -20.05 -14.84
C ASP A 444 18.20 -21.12 -14.75
N PHE A 445 18.36 -21.69 -13.55
CA PHE A 445 19.34 -22.73 -13.28
C PHE A 445 18.67 -23.92 -12.61
N THR A 446 18.92 -25.11 -13.13
CA THR A 446 18.37 -26.35 -12.57
C THR A 446 19.03 -26.67 -11.23
N ILE A 447 18.21 -26.90 -10.21
CA ILE A 447 18.64 -27.26 -8.85
C ILE A 447 19.21 -28.69 -8.90
N PRO A 448 20.49 -28.91 -8.54
CA PRO A 448 21.09 -30.24 -8.55
C PRO A 448 20.60 -31.08 -7.36
N THR A 449 20.78 -32.40 -7.45
CA THR A 449 20.47 -33.32 -6.36
C THR A 449 21.23 -32.94 -5.09
N ASN A 450 20.56 -33.04 -3.94
CA ASN A 450 21.08 -32.71 -2.59
C ASN A 450 21.36 -31.22 -2.33
N ALA A 451 21.12 -30.31 -3.27
CA ALA A 451 21.22 -28.89 -2.98
C ALA A 451 20.13 -28.44 -2.00
N THR A 452 20.53 -27.76 -0.94
CA THR A 452 19.63 -27.12 0.02
C THR A 452 19.92 -25.62 0.18
N GLN A 453 21.04 -25.15 -0.38
CA GLN A 453 21.46 -23.77 -0.34
C GLN A 453 22.02 -23.32 -1.70
N ALA A 454 21.92 -22.02 -1.96
CA ALA A 454 22.45 -21.37 -3.16
C ALA A 454 23.17 -20.07 -2.79
N ALA A 455 24.26 -19.78 -3.50
CA ALA A 455 24.87 -18.45 -3.55
C ALA A 455 24.93 -17.97 -5.00
N LEU A 456 24.50 -16.74 -5.26
CA LEU A 456 24.63 -16.11 -6.57
C LEU A 456 26.11 -15.84 -6.85
N GLU A 457 26.56 -16.20 -8.04
CA GLU A 457 27.96 -16.07 -8.46
C GLU A 457 28.04 -15.36 -9.81
N TYR A 458 28.87 -14.33 -9.90
CA TYR A 458 29.17 -13.62 -11.14
C TYR A 458 30.65 -13.73 -11.45
N THR A 459 30.97 -14.30 -12.61
CA THR A 459 32.31 -14.25 -13.18
C THR A 459 32.39 -13.06 -14.12
N LEU A 460 33.23 -12.10 -13.76
CA LEU A 460 33.31 -10.77 -14.36
C LEU A 460 34.68 -10.55 -14.97
N THR A 461 34.75 -10.36 -16.28
CA THR A 461 36.00 -10.02 -16.98
C THR A 461 35.98 -8.56 -17.38
N ALA A 462 36.81 -7.75 -16.72
CA ALA A 462 36.94 -6.34 -17.03
C ALA A 462 37.68 -6.16 -18.37
N THR A 463 37.18 -5.27 -19.23
CA THR A 463 37.85 -4.96 -20.51
C THR A 463 38.93 -3.90 -20.37
N ALA A 464 38.94 -3.17 -19.26
CA ALA A 464 39.93 -2.14 -18.93
C ALA A 464 40.17 -2.05 -17.41
N ALA A 465 41.31 -1.48 -17.01
CA ALA A 465 41.50 -1.03 -15.64
C ALA A 465 40.46 0.05 -15.27
N SER A 466 40.07 0.09 -14.01
CA SER A 466 39.01 0.98 -13.49
C SER A 466 37.62 0.75 -14.11
N SER A 467 37.34 -0.46 -14.61
CA SER A 467 35.97 -0.80 -15.04
C SER A 467 35.06 -0.87 -13.82
N VAL A 468 33.83 -0.34 -13.94
CA VAL A 468 32.86 -0.25 -12.84
C VAL A 468 31.52 -0.82 -13.27
N TRP A 469 31.07 -1.83 -12.53
CA TRP A 469 29.79 -2.51 -12.68
C TRP A 469 28.97 -2.33 -11.41
N ARG A 470 27.71 -1.91 -11.54
CA ARG A 470 26.80 -1.71 -10.40
C ARG A 470 25.69 -2.75 -10.42
N ILE A 471 25.25 -3.18 -9.26
CA ILE A 471 24.18 -4.16 -9.08
C ILE A 471 23.18 -3.68 -8.01
N ASP A 472 21.92 -3.98 -8.22
CA ASP A 472 20.81 -3.65 -7.33
C ASP A 472 19.62 -4.59 -7.61
N GLN A 473 18.63 -4.62 -6.71
CA GLN A 473 17.48 -5.53 -6.75
C GLN A 473 17.87 -6.95 -7.17
N VAL A 474 18.66 -7.64 -6.35
CA VAL A 474 19.06 -9.02 -6.60
C VAL A 474 18.01 -9.98 -6.04
N GLY A 475 17.67 -11.04 -6.79
CA GLY A 475 16.73 -12.05 -6.32
C GLY A 475 17.04 -13.44 -6.84
N ALA A 476 16.56 -14.44 -6.10
CA ALA A 476 16.59 -15.85 -6.49
C ALA A 476 15.34 -16.57 -5.98
N TRP A 477 14.45 -17.00 -6.87
CA TRP A 477 13.16 -17.63 -6.54
C TRP A 477 12.90 -18.83 -7.46
N LEU A 478 11.90 -19.66 -7.12
CA LEU A 478 11.50 -20.77 -7.99
C LEU A 478 10.86 -20.24 -9.28
N ALA A 479 11.34 -20.73 -10.42
CA ALA A 479 10.74 -20.41 -11.72
C ALA A 479 9.39 -21.13 -11.85
N LEU A 480 8.33 -20.42 -11.49
CA LEU A 480 6.93 -20.86 -11.64
C LEU A 480 6.32 -20.33 -12.94
N PRO A 481 5.21 -20.90 -13.43
CA PRO A 481 4.46 -20.32 -14.54
C PRO A 481 4.07 -18.86 -14.26
N TYR A 482 4.27 -17.99 -15.26
CA TYR A 482 3.90 -16.56 -15.18
C TYR A 482 2.40 -16.34 -14.94
N THR A 483 1.59 -17.31 -15.35
CA THR A 483 0.14 -17.38 -15.22
C THR A 483 -0.20 -18.76 -14.68
N SER A 484 -0.95 -18.82 -13.58
CA SER A 484 -1.54 -20.07 -13.09
C SER A 484 -2.99 -19.84 -12.73
N VAL A 485 -3.82 -20.85 -12.93
CA VAL A 485 -5.26 -20.81 -12.64
C VAL A 485 -5.66 -22.00 -11.78
N GLY A 486 -6.56 -21.77 -10.84
CA GLY A 486 -7.14 -22.80 -9.97
C GLY A 486 -8.64 -22.58 -9.80
N ALA A 487 -9.43 -23.65 -9.93
CA ALA A 487 -10.86 -23.61 -9.67
C ALA A 487 -11.13 -23.86 -8.17
N ASP A 488 -11.98 -23.05 -7.57
CA ASP A 488 -12.60 -23.29 -6.26
C ASP A 488 -14.10 -23.50 -6.45
N ASP A 489 -14.50 -24.75 -6.41
CA ASP A 489 -15.90 -25.14 -6.58
C ASP A 489 -16.77 -24.77 -5.36
N SER A 490 -16.16 -24.54 -4.19
CA SER A 490 -16.90 -24.21 -2.96
C SER A 490 -17.47 -22.79 -2.97
N THR A 491 -16.79 -21.88 -3.67
CA THR A 491 -17.18 -20.48 -3.89
C THR A 491 -17.60 -20.21 -5.34
N ALA A 492 -17.51 -21.23 -6.20
CA ALA A 492 -17.65 -21.13 -7.64
C ALA A 492 -16.81 -19.98 -8.22
N SER A 493 -15.54 -19.90 -7.83
CA SER A 493 -14.61 -18.86 -8.29
C SER A 493 -13.33 -19.47 -8.86
N ILE A 494 -12.66 -18.71 -9.73
CA ILE A 494 -11.34 -19.09 -10.22
C ILE A 494 -10.30 -18.14 -9.65
N THR A 495 -9.27 -18.71 -9.05
CA THR A 495 -8.07 -17.97 -8.67
C THR A 495 -7.14 -17.89 -9.86
N VAL A 496 -6.81 -16.68 -10.30
CA VAL A 496 -5.79 -16.39 -11.32
C VAL A 496 -4.59 -15.77 -10.62
N THR A 497 -3.43 -16.41 -10.71
CA THR A 497 -2.17 -15.84 -10.20
C THR A 497 -1.30 -15.38 -11.35
N LEU A 498 -0.96 -14.10 -11.35
CA LEU A 498 -0.05 -13.45 -12.28
C LEU A 498 1.26 -13.14 -11.55
N ARG A 499 2.38 -13.62 -12.07
CA ARG A 499 3.71 -13.49 -11.42
C ARG A 499 4.68 -12.68 -12.27
N GLU A 500 5.71 -12.13 -11.62
CA GLU A 500 6.77 -11.37 -12.29
C GLU A 500 6.19 -10.23 -13.16
N LEU A 501 5.29 -9.46 -12.54
CA LEU A 501 4.74 -8.24 -13.11
C LEU A 501 5.66 -7.05 -12.78
N THR A 502 5.69 -6.06 -13.67
CA THR A 502 6.43 -4.81 -13.45
C THR A 502 5.52 -3.80 -12.76
N ILE A 503 5.93 -3.32 -11.58
CA ILE A 503 5.19 -2.28 -10.85
C ILE A 503 5.17 -0.98 -11.68
N GLY A 504 4.00 -0.34 -11.75
CA GLY A 504 3.78 0.89 -12.53
C GLY A 504 3.29 0.65 -13.97
N ASP A 505 3.42 -0.57 -14.51
CA ASP A 505 2.73 -0.93 -15.74
C ASP A 505 1.20 -1.05 -15.51
N LEU A 506 0.43 -1.01 -16.58
CA LEU A 506 -1.03 -1.10 -16.57
C LEU A 506 -1.48 -2.51 -16.95
N LEU A 507 -2.40 -3.08 -16.18
CA LEU A 507 -2.91 -4.44 -16.31
C LEU A 507 -4.34 -4.45 -16.84
N THR A 508 -4.59 -5.24 -17.88
CA THR A 508 -5.93 -5.61 -18.32
C THR A 508 -6.06 -7.13 -18.32
N VAL A 509 -7.15 -7.65 -17.76
CA VAL A 509 -7.37 -9.11 -17.65
C VAL A 509 -8.71 -9.48 -18.26
N TYR A 510 -8.66 -10.32 -19.28
CA TYR A 510 -9.83 -10.87 -19.96
C TYR A 510 -10.03 -12.32 -19.59
N ARG A 511 -11.26 -12.67 -19.25
CA ARG A 511 -11.78 -14.02 -19.33
C ARG A 511 -12.15 -14.33 -20.79
N VAL A 512 -11.66 -15.45 -21.30
CA VAL A 512 -11.86 -15.89 -22.69
C VAL A 512 -12.63 -17.21 -22.70
N LEU A 513 -13.79 -17.20 -23.35
CA LEU A 513 -14.61 -18.39 -23.56
C LEU A 513 -14.11 -19.21 -24.76
N PRO A 514 -14.56 -20.47 -24.94
CA PRO A 514 -14.14 -21.32 -26.06
C PRO A 514 -14.47 -20.75 -27.44
N ASP A 515 -15.47 -19.87 -27.53
CA ASP A 515 -15.85 -19.17 -28.77
C ASP A 515 -14.95 -17.96 -29.09
N GLY A 516 -13.97 -17.67 -28.23
CA GLY A 516 -13.04 -16.54 -28.36
C GLY A 516 -13.59 -15.20 -27.85
N SER A 517 -14.83 -15.17 -27.35
CA SER A 517 -15.39 -13.96 -26.73
C SER A 517 -14.59 -13.59 -25.46
N ARG A 518 -14.47 -12.28 -25.22
CA ARG A 518 -13.66 -11.72 -24.14
C ARG A 518 -14.53 -10.85 -23.23
N THR A 519 -14.49 -11.14 -21.94
CA THR A 519 -15.10 -10.33 -20.88
C THR A 519 -14.03 -9.94 -19.88
N LEU A 520 -14.09 -8.74 -19.30
CA LEU A 520 -13.08 -8.32 -18.33
C LEU A 520 -13.32 -9.01 -16.98
N ALA A 521 -12.22 -9.42 -16.32
CA ALA A 521 -12.29 -9.88 -14.94
C ALA A 521 -12.43 -8.70 -13.98
N ARG A 522 -13.13 -8.90 -12.86
CA ARG A 522 -13.29 -7.89 -11.81
C ARG A 522 -12.10 -7.87 -10.87
N GLY A 523 -11.75 -6.67 -10.42
CA GLY A 523 -10.72 -6.38 -9.44
C GLY A 523 -11.23 -5.47 -8.31
N PRO A 524 -10.32 -4.99 -7.44
CA PRO A 524 -10.70 -4.27 -6.21
C PRO A 524 -11.43 -2.94 -6.41
N SER A 525 -11.23 -2.28 -7.56
CA SER A 525 -11.77 -0.94 -7.84
C SER A 525 -12.67 -0.88 -9.08
N GLY A 526 -13.13 -2.02 -9.58
CA GLY A 526 -13.88 -2.17 -10.82
C GLY A 526 -13.33 -3.30 -11.66
N LEU A 527 -13.56 -3.28 -12.97
CA LEU A 527 -12.96 -4.24 -13.90
C LEU A 527 -11.45 -3.98 -14.08
N TYR A 528 -10.66 -5.05 -14.24
CA TYR A 528 -9.23 -4.96 -14.57
C TYR A 528 -9.04 -4.45 -16.00
N SER A 529 -9.09 -3.13 -16.16
CA SER A 529 -8.91 -2.43 -17.43
C SER A 529 -7.88 -1.32 -17.24
N GLN A 530 -6.67 -1.56 -17.74
CA GLN A 530 -5.52 -0.66 -17.55
C GLN A 530 -5.30 -0.25 -16.09
N THR A 531 -5.51 -1.18 -15.16
CA THR A 531 -5.34 -0.96 -13.73
C THR A 531 -3.84 -0.93 -13.38
N PRO A 532 -3.35 0.06 -12.62
CA PRO A 532 -1.94 0.10 -12.23
C PRO A 532 -1.52 -1.15 -11.45
N ILE A 533 -0.39 -1.74 -11.83
CA ILE A 533 0.23 -2.85 -11.13
C ILE A 533 0.96 -2.30 -9.90
N THR A 534 0.56 -2.74 -8.72
CA THR A 534 1.14 -2.32 -7.43
C THR A 534 2.06 -3.36 -6.79
N ALA A 535 2.08 -4.59 -7.32
CA ALA A 535 2.90 -5.69 -6.81
C ALA A 535 3.40 -6.58 -7.96
N GLY A 536 4.55 -7.24 -7.74
CA GLY A 536 5.14 -8.18 -8.69
C GLY A 536 4.39 -9.50 -8.82
N GLU A 537 3.47 -9.79 -7.89
CA GLU A 537 2.50 -10.87 -7.96
C GLU A 537 1.10 -10.27 -7.73
N VAL A 538 0.14 -10.66 -8.57
CA VAL A 538 -1.27 -10.28 -8.45
C VAL A 538 -2.09 -11.55 -8.44
N VAL A 539 -2.89 -11.73 -7.38
CA VAL A 539 -3.87 -12.82 -7.26
C VAL A 539 -5.26 -12.22 -7.48
N ILE A 540 -6.01 -12.80 -8.41
CA ILE A 540 -7.35 -12.36 -8.79
C ILE A 540 -8.31 -13.50 -8.49
N GLU A 541 -9.36 -13.22 -7.73
CA GLU A 541 -10.45 -14.14 -7.48
C GLU A 541 -11.63 -13.77 -8.38
N ASP A 542 -11.84 -14.55 -9.44
CA ASP A 542 -12.90 -14.33 -10.40
C ASP A 542 -14.15 -15.13 -10.02
N TYR A 543 -15.06 -14.48 -9.30
CA TYR A 543 -16.35 -15.05 -8.87
C TYR A 543 -17.40 -15.10 -9.98
N GLU A 544 -17.12 -14.51 -11.14
CA GLU A 544 -18.09 -14.36 -12.22
C GLU A 544 -17.85 -15.37 -13.35
N ALA A 545 -16.86 -16.26 -13.20
CA ALA A 545 -16.50 -17.30 -14.16
C ALA A 545 -17.62 -18.34 -14.33
N PRO A 546 -18.02 -18.69 -15.57
CA PRO A 546 -19.16 -19.58 -15.83
C PRO A 546 -18.94 -21.01 -15.35
N LEU A 547 -20.02 -21.66 -14.91
CA LEU A 547 -20.01 -23.04 -14.43
C LEU A 547 -19.96 -24.05 -15.60
N GLY A 548 -19.12 -25.07 -15.48
CA GLY A 548 -19.03 -26.16 -16.46
C GLY A 548 -18.48 -25.77 -17.84
N VAL A 549 -18.06 -24.52 -18.04
CA VAL A 549 -17.50 -24.02 -19.29
C VAL A 549 -15.98 -23.88 -19.15
N PRO A 550 -15.18 -24.50 -20.03
CA PRO A 550 -13.74 -24.30 -20.01
C PRO A 550 -13.39 -22.89 -20.45
N ILE A 551 -12.63 -22.18 -19.62
CA ILE A 551 -12.19 -20.81 -19.90
C ILE A 551 -10.67 -20.69 -19.78
N SER A 552 -10.12 -19.65 -20.37
CA SER A 552 -8.72 -19.22 -20.15
C SER A 552 -8.69 -17.72 -19.87
N TYR A 553 -7.58 -17.22 -19.31
CA TYR A 553 -7.38 -15.80 -19.08
C TYR A 553 -6.34 -15.27 -20.06
N TYR A 554 -6.69 -14.19 -20.74
CA TYR A 554 -5.81 -13.43 -21.61
C TYR A 554 -5.48 -12.10 -20.93
N VAL A 555 -4.19 -11.87 -20.71
CA VAL A 555 -3.68 -10.76 -19.90
C VAL A 555 -2.89 -9.83 -20.81
N GLU A 556 -3.16 -8.53 -20.71
CA GLU A 556 -2.40 -7.47 -21.36
C GLU A 556 -1.68 -6.62 -20.33
N ILE A 557 -0.40 -6.35 -20.57
CA ILE A 557 0.46 -5.54 -19.72
C ILE A 557 1.02 -4.41 -20.58
N LEU A 558 0.64 -3.17 -20.26
CA LEU A 558 0.98 -1.98 -21.03
C LEU A 558 1.88 -1.06 -20.21
N THR A 559 3.06 -0.76 -20.73
CA THR A 559 3.91 0.28 -20.15
C THR A 559 3.33 1.67 -20.43
N PRO A 560 3.18 2.55 -19.44
CA PRO A 560 2.63 3.89 -19.63
C PRO A 560 3.35 4.66 -20.74
N GLY A 561 2.58 5.29 -21.64
CA GLY A 561 3.11 6.03 -22.79
C GLY A 561 3.45 5.17 -24.02
N THR A 562 3.28 3.85 -23.95
CA THR A 562 3.36 2.95 -25.10
C THR A 562 1.96 2.60 -25.64
N SER A 563 1.89 2.10 -26.87
CA SER A 563 0.62 1.73 -27.54
C SER A 563 0.45 0.22 -27.74
N ALA A 564 1.49 -0.59 -27.52
CA ALA A 564 1.47 -2.03 -27.74
C ALA A 564 1.68 -2.77 -26.42
N PRO A 565 0.68 -3.50 -25.90
CA PRO A 565 0.84 -4.29 -24.70
C PRO A 565 1.66 -5.57 -24.97
N SER A 566 2.38 -6.02 -23.95
CA SER A 566 2.82 -7.42 -23.89
C SER A 566 1.67 -8.31 -23.40
N THR A 567 1.65 -9.57 -23.81
CA THR A 567 0.49 -10.45 -23.59
C THR A 567 0.88 -11.77 -22.94
N ARG A 568 -0.03 -12.32 -22.13
CA ARG A 568 0.10 -13.65 -21.52
C ARG A 568 -1.23 -14.38 -21.62
N THR A 569 -1.18 -15.70 -21.62
CA THR A 569 -2.39 -16.54 -21.59
C THR A 569 -2.21 -17.65 -20.57
N SER A 570 -3.26 -17.93 -19.79
CA SER A 570 -3.26 -19.04 -18.84
C SER A 570 -3.55 -20.37 -19.53
N ASP A 571 -3.31 -21.46 -18.81
CA ASP A 571 -3.94 -22.75 -19.11
C ASP A 571 -5.47 -22.64 -19.00
N THR A 572 -6.18 -23.62 -19.59
CA THR A 572 -7.63 -23.74 -19.47
C THR A 572 -8.01 -24.27 -18.08
N VAL A 573 -9.08 -23.72 -17.52
CA VAL A 573 -9.66 -24.12 -16.23
C VAL A 573 -11.18 -24.20 -16.36
N THR A 574 -11.83 -25.04 -15.56
CA THR A 574 -13.28 -25.26 -15.59
C THR A 574 -13.79 -25.42 -14.17
N LEU A 575 -14.83 -24.67 -13.82
CA LEU A 575 -15.58 -24.87 -12.58
C LEU A 575 -16.51 -26.06 -12.72
N THR A 576 -16.65 -26.86 -11.66
CA THR A 576 -17.61 -27.95 -11.63
C THR A 576 -19.03 -27.39 -11.79
N PRO A 577 -19.86 -27.93 -12.71
CA PRO A 577 -21.20 -27.42 -12.92
C PRO A 577 -22.12 -27.56 -11.70
N GLY A 578 -21.87 -28.52 -10.81
CA GLY A 578 -22.70 -28.76 -9.63
C GLY A 578 -23.99 -29.55 -9.94
N ASP A 579 -24.97 -29.47 -9.04
CA ASP A 579 -26.30 -30.05 -9.25
C ASP A 579 -27.07 -29.21 -10.28
N ILE A 580 -27.73 -29.86 -11.23
CA ILE A 580 -28.50 -29.21 -12.30
C ILE A 580 -29.68 -28.37 -11.78
N ASN A 581 -30.16 -28.66 -10.56
CA ASN A 581 -31.24 -27.93 -9.92
C ASN A 581 -30.72 -26.77 -9.06
N GLU A 582 -29.42 -26.61 -8.87
CA GLU A 582 -28.86 -25.50 -8.08
C GLU A 582 -28.43 -24.35 -8.99
N CYS A 583 -28.36 -23.15 -8.43
CA CYS A 583 -27.69 -22.02 -9.05
C CYS A 583 -26.96 -21.19 -7.98
N TRP A 584 -26.12 -20.26 -8.42
CA TRP A 584 -25.53 -19.27 -7.54
C TRP A 584 -26.19 -17.91 -7.73
N LEU A 585 -26.54 -17.26 -6.62
CA LEU A 585 -26.83 -15.85 -6.56
C LEU A 585 -25.63 -15.16 -5.92
N LYS A 586 -24.98 -14.27 -6.65
CA LYS A 586 -23.71 -13.67 -6.24
C LYS A 586 -23.82 -12.16 -6.23
N ASP A 587 -23.23 -11.50 -5.24
CA ASP A 587 -22.98 -10.06 -5.30
C ASP A 587 -21.57 -9.85 -5.88
N PRO A 588 -21.42 -9.31 -7.11
CA PRO A 588 -20.12 -9.11 -7.73
C PRO A 588 -19.21 -8.16 -6.93
N GLY A 589 -19.78 -7.25 -6.14
CA GLY A 589 -19.04 -6.34 -5.29
C GLY A 589 -18.77 -6.90 -3.89
N GLN A 590 -19.50 -7.91 -3.44
CA GLN A 590 -19.39 -8.47 -2.09
C GLN A 590 -19.44 -10.01 -2.10
N PRO A 591 -18.40 -10.69 -2.61
CA PRO A 591 -18.41 -12.13 -2.80
C PRO A 591 -18.64 -12.96 -1.52
N GLN A 592 -18.36 -12.39 -0.35
CA GLN A 592 -18.67 -13.01 0.94
C GLN A 592 -20.16 -13.28 1.14
N ARG A 593 -21.05 -12.56 0.43
CA ARG A 593 -22.51 -12.75 0.47
C ARG A 593 -23.02 -13.81 -0.50
N ASN A 594 -22.17 -14.35 -1.36
CA ASN A 594 -22.57 -15.29 -2.39
C ASN A 594 -23.24 -16.52 -1.79
N LEU A 595 -24.39 -16.90 -2.35
CA LEU A 595 -25.19 -18.00 -1.85
C LEU A 595 -25.55 -18.97 -2.97
N LYS A 596 -25.40 -20.25 -2.68
CA LYS A 596 -25.92 -21.33 -3.52
C LYS A 596 -27.36 -21.64 -3.13
N VAL A 597 -28.25 -21.68 -4.11
CA VAL A 597 -29.69 -21.87 -3.88
C VAL A 597 -30.25 -22.96 -4.79
N LEU A 598 -31.31 -23.63 -4.32
CA LEU A 598 -32.00 -24.66 -5.09
C LEU A 598 -33.10 -24.02 -5.93
N VAL A 599 -33.06 -24.15 -7.24
CA VAL A 599 -34.05 -23.59 -8.17
C VAL A 599 -35.28 -24.49 -8.21
N ALA A 600 -36.41 -23.96 -7.76
CA ALA A 600 -37.71 -24.61 -7.86
C ALA A 600 -38.32 -24.43 -9.26
N ARG A 601 -38.17 -23.23 -9.83
CA ARG A 601 -38.64 -22.88 -11.17
C ARG A 601 -37.84 -21.71 -11.73
N ALA A 602 -37.29 -21.87 -12.93
CA ALA A 602 -36.66 -20.77 -13.66
C ALA A 602 -37.71 -19.73 -14.13
N PRO A 603 -37.33 -18.47 -14.37
CA PRO A 603 -38.25 -17.44 -14.85
C PRO A 603 -38.82 -17.73 -16.24
N ASP A 604 -40.11 -17.46 -16.41
CA ASP A 604 -40.72 -17.31 -17.73
C ASP A 604 -40.40 -15.90 -18.25
N TRP A 605 -39.32 -15.79 -19.03
CA TRP A 605 -38.81 -14.49 -19.44
C TRP A 605 -39.74 -13.72 -20.38
N GLN A 606 -39.96 -12.44 -20.04
CA GLN A 606 -40.63 -11.46 -20.88
C GLN A 606 -39.66 -10.35 -21.25
N ARG A 607 -39.89 -9.68 -22.39
CA ARG A 607 -39.16 -8.47 -22.77
C ARG A 607 -40.16 -7.35 -22.97
N SER A 608 -40.15 -6.38 -22.06
CA SER A 608 -40.96 -5.18 -22.16
C SER A 608 -40.55 -4.36 -23.39
N ILE A 609 -41.50 -3.62 -23.97
CA ILE A 609 -41.24 -2.73 -25.11
C ILE A 609 -42.12 -1.49 -24.97
N GLU A 610 -41.53 -0.33 -25.14
CA GLU A 610 -42.30 0.91 -25.28
C GLU A 610 -42.89 0.95 -26.69
N GLN A 611 -44.21 0.89 -26.77
CA GLN A 611 -44.92 0.78 -28.04
C GLN A 611 -46.12 1.72 -28.07
N ALA A 612 -46.22 2.51 -29.15
CA ALA A 612 -47.37 3.34 -29.47
C ALA A 612 -48.06 2.82 -30.74
N GLU A 613 -49.36 2.53 -30.62
CA GLU A 613 -50.20 2.16 -31.76
C GLU A 613 -50.87 3.41 -32.36
N MET A 614 -50.51 3.74 -33.60
CA MET A 614 -51.11 4.82 -34.37
C MET A 614 -52.13 4.27 -35.36
N ARG A 615 -53.42 4.44 -35.05
CA ARG A 615 -54.50 4.02 -35.94
C ARG A 615 -54.84 5.11 -36.97
N VAL A 616 -54.12 5.09 -38.09
CA VAL A 616 -54.28 6.10 -39.18
C VAL A 616 -55.58 5.87 -39.95
N ARG A 617 -56.42 6.91 -40.04
CA ARG A 617 -57.69 6.87 -40.79
C ARG A 617 -57.42 6.53 -42.27
N GLY A 618 -58.14 5.53 -42.79
CA GLY A 618 -57.97 5.06 -44.17
C GLY A 618 -56.96 3.91 -44.34
N ARG A 619 -56.27 3.48 -43.28
CA ARG A 619 -55.43 2.28 -43.27
C ARG A 619 -56.17 1.12 -42.58
N ARG A 620 -56.10 -0.08 -43.19
CA ARG A 620 -56.66 -1.31 -42.58
C ARG A 620 -55.86 -1.78 -41.37
N ASN A 621 -54.54 -1.64 -41.42
CA ASN A 621 -53.62 -2.04 -40.36
C ASN A 621 -53.05 -0.81 -39.66
N SER A 622 -52.97 -0.84 -38.33
CA SER A 622 -52.34 0.20 -37.53
C SER A 622 -50.85 0.35 -37.86
N VAL A 623 -50.31 1.55 -37.65
CA VAL A 623 -48.87 1.78 -37.67
C VAL A 623 -48.38 1.62 -36.23
N ILE A 624 -47.50 0.64 -36.01
CA ILE A 624 -46.88 0.43 -34.71
C ILE A 624 -45.54 1.14 -34.70
N LEU A 625 -45.38 2.07 -33.76
CA LEU A 625 -44.09 2.66 -33.40
C LEU A 625 -43.61 1.93 -32.16
N SER A 626 -42.55 1.15 -32.28
CA SER A 626 -41.96 0.41 -31.17
C SER A 626 -40.50 0.78 -31.04
N ASP A 627 -40.03 0.98 -29.82
CA ASP A 627 -38.61 1.14 -29.53
C ASP A 627 -37.90 -0.23 -29.46
N VAL A 628 -36.63 -0.26 -29.04
CA VAL A 628 -35.88 -1.47 -28.75
C VAL A 628 -36.49 -2.18 -27.53
N ARG A 629 -36.61 -3.51 -27.60
CA ARG A 629 -37.06 -4.32 -26.46
C ARG A 629 -36.11 -4.16 -25.27
N GLY A 630 -36.66 -4.03 -24.07
CA GLY A 630 -35.91 -4.01 -22.81
C GLY A 630 -35.28 -5.36 -22.46
N GLY A 631 -34.58 -5.39 -21.33
CA GLY A 631 -33.99 -6.59 -20.75
C GLY A 631 -35.03 -7.66 -20.39
N LEU A 632 -34.54 -8.86 -20.06
CA LEU A 632 -35.40 -9.95 -19.60
C LEU A 632 -35.99 -9.64 -18.21
N GLU A 633 -37.29 -9.83 -18.05
CA GLU A 633 -38.02 -9.66 -16.79
C GLU A 633 -38.81 -10.94 -16.48
N GLY A 634 -38.78 -11.41 -15.23
CA GLY A 634 -39.50 -12.63 -14.81
C GLY A 634 -39.22 -13.06 -13.37
N ASP A 635 -39.97 -14.05 -12.88
CA ASP A 635 -39.90 -14.50 -11.48
C ASP A 635 -39.07 -15.78 -11.34
N LEU A 636 -37.95 -15.70 -10.62
CA LEU A 636 -37.17 -16.87 -10.21
C LEU A 636 -37.75 -17.45 -8.92
N GLN A 637 -38.11 -18.73 -8.92
CA GLN A 637 -38.54 -19.43 -7.71
C GLN A 637 -37.42 -20.32 -7.18
N ILE A 638 -37.06 -20.14 -5.92
CA ILE A 638 -36.00 -20.90 -5.25
C ILE A 638 -36.45 -21.45 -3.90
N TRP A 639 -35.72 -22.44 -3.41
CA TRP A 639 -35.85 -23.00 -2.07
C TRP A 639 -34.58 -22.76 -1.25
N THR A 640 -34.79 -22.40 0.02
CA THR A 640 -33.77 -22.56 1.07
C THR A 640 -34.18 -23.74 1.94
N ARG A 641 -33.21 -24.57 2.33
CA ARG A 641 -33.40 -25.88 2.98
C ARG A 641 -33.17 -25.83 4.50
N SER A 642 -32.48 -24.79 4.98
CA SER A 642 -32.16 -24.57 6.39
C SER A 642 -32.42 -23.11 6.79
N ASP A 643 -32.46 -22.86 8.10
CA ASP A 643 -32.51 -21.49 8.63
C ASP A 643 -31.24 -20.70 8.27
N ASP A 644 -30.07 -21.36 8.21
CA ASP A 644 -28.82 -20.71 7.79
C ASP A 644 -28.87 -20.25 6.31
N GLU A 645 -29.40 -21.07 5.40
CA GLU A 645 -29.58 -20.68 4.00
C GLU A 645 -30.61 -19.55 3.86
N ARG A 646 -31.64 -19.54 4.71
CA ARG A 646 -32.66 -18.48 4.78
C ARG A 646 -32.06 -17.15 5.25
N ASP A 647 -31.28 -17.18 6.33
CA ASP A 647 -30.63 -15.99 6.87
C ASP A 647 -29.55 -15.47 5.90
N GLY A 648 -28.82 -16.39 5.25
CA GLY A 648 -27.87 -16.05 4.19
C GLY A 648 -28.53 -15.38 2.97
N LEU A 649 -29.73 -15.82 2.58
CA LEU A 649 -30.46 -15.19 1.47
C LEU A 649 -30.97 -13.79 1.84
N HIS A 650 -31.48 -13.60 3.06
CA HIS A 650 -31.79 -12.26 3.57
C HIS A 650 -30.55 -11.36 3.54
N TRP A 651 -29.42 -11.86 4.06
CA TRP A 651 -28.17 -11.12 4.07
C TRP A 651 -27.66 -10.72 2.67
N LEU A 652 -27.82 -11.59 1.66
CA LEU A 652 -27.51 -11.26 0.28
C LEU A 652 -28.42 -10.16 -0.28
N LEU A 653 -29.73 -10.29 -0.04
CA LEU A 653 -30.76 -9.41 -0.60
C LEU A 653 -30.82 -8.02 0.05
N ASP A 654 -30.48 -7.91 1.34
CA ASP A 654 -30.45 -6.65 2.09
C ASP A 654 -29.47 -5.61 1.52
N SER A 655 -28.51 -6.03 0.69
CA SER A 655 -27.60 -5.15 -0.01
C SER A 655 -28.30 -4.24 -1.03
N GLY A 656 -29.39 -4.71 -1.64
CA GLY A 656 -30.05 -4.06 -2.78
C GLY A 656 -29.17 -3.94 -4.04
N ASN A 657 -28.02 -4.61 -4.08
CA ASN A 657 -27.06 -4.51 -5.18
C ASN A 657 -27.52 -5.31 -6.42
N VAL A 658 -26.86 -5.04 -7.56
CA VAL A 658 -26.96 -5.90 -8.74
C VAL A 658 -26.33 -7.24 -8.42
N LEU A 659 -27.08 -8.33 -8.63
CA LEU A 659 -26.61 -9.69 -8.42
C LEU A 659 -26.25 -10.35 -9.76
N LEU A 660 -25.29 -11.27 -9.75
CA LEU A 660 -25.09 -12.23 -10.82
C LEU A 660 -25.92 -13.47 -10.51
N TRP A 661 -26.89 -13.78 -11.37
CA TRP A 661 -27.48 -15.11 -11.42
C TRP A 661 -26.61 -15.99 -12.32
N GLN A 662 -25.82 -16.85 -11.68
CA GLN A 662 -24.97 -17.80 -12.36
C GLN A 662 -25.69 -19.16 -12.43
N ALA A 663 -26.10 -19.52 -13.65
CA ALA A 663 -26.91 -20.69 -13.92
C ALA A 663 -26.02 -21.90 -14.25
N VAL A 664 -26.46 -23.08 -13.82
CA VAL A 664 -25.78 -24.33 -14.17
C VAL A 664 -26.06 -24.69 -15.62
N ALA A 665 -25.05 -25.21 -16.31
CA ALA A 665 -25.18 -25.68 -17.68
C ALA A 665 -26.33 -26.70 -17.81
N GLY A 666 -27.25 -26.44 -18.74
CA GLY A 666 -28.45 -27.26 -18.97
C GLY A 666 -29.76 -26.68 -18.44
N MET A 667 -29.73 -25.60 -17.63
CA MET A 667 -30.95 -24.92 -17.14
C MET A 667 -31.68 -24.10 -18.24
N GLY A 668 -31.09 -23.99 -19.44
CA GLY A 668 -31.69 -23.27 -20.58
C GLY A 668 -31.59 -21.75 -20.48
N VAL A 669 -30.84 -21.23 -19.51
CA VAL A 669 -30.61 -19.80 -19.26
C VAL A 669 -29.11 -19.57 -19.10
N SER A 670 -28.59 -18.50 -19.71
CA SER A 670 -27.19 -18.07 -19.54
C SER A 670 -27.02 -17.21 -18.30
N ASP A 671 -25.80 -17.17 -17.77
CA ASP A 671 -25.42 -16.25 -16.70
C ASP A 671 -25.80 -14.81 -17.04
N MET A 672 -26.42 -14.10 -16.08
CA MET A 672 -26.84 -12.73 -16.30
C MET A 672 -26.85 -11.90 -15.01
N TYR A 673 -26.63 -10.60 -15.15
CA TYR A 673 -26.78 -9.65 -14.07
C TYR A 673 -28.24 -9.26 -13.92
N VAL A 674 -28.73 -9.25 -12.68
CA VAL A 674 -30.13 -9.01 -12.34
C VAL A 674 -30.23 -8.05 -11.16
N VAL A 675 -31.26 -7.21 -11.17
CA VAL A 675 -31.76 -6.54 -9.96
C VAL A 675 -32.94 -7.33 -9.45
N VAL A 676 -32.97 -7.57 -8.14
CA VAL A 676 -34.08 -8.24 -7.47
C VAL A 676 -35.07 -7.19 -6.99
N GLY A 677 -36.32 -7.31 -7.43
CA GLY A 677 -37.44 -6.48 -6.98
C GLY A 677 -38.03 -6.98 -5.66
N GLN A 678 -39.36 -6.88 -5.53
CA GLN A 678 -40.06 -7.37 -4.35
C GLN A 678 -39.88 -8.89 -4.19
N VAL A 679 -39.49 -9.31 -2.98
CA VAL A 679 -39.29 -10.71 -2.63
C VAL A 679 -40.47 -11.23 -1.81
N THR A 680 -40.94 -12.44 -2.16
CA THR A 680 -41.96 -13.15 -1.37
C THR A 680 -41.35 -14.37 -0.71
N GLU A 681 -41.36 -14.43 0.61
CA GLU A 681 -41.00 -15.60 1.41
C GLU A 681 -42.25 -16.38 1.83
N ALA A 682 -42.33 -17.67 1.51
CA ALA A 682 -43.44 -18.55 1.86
C ALA A 682 -42.94 -19.86 2.49
N ARG A 683 -43.78 -20.49 3.31
CA ARG A 683 -43.52 -21.85 3.80
C ARG A 683 -43.90 -22.88 2.75
N VAL A 684 -43.12 -23.94 2.63
CA VAL A 684 -43.46 -25.07 1.74
C VAL A 684 -44.61 -25.92 2.28
N THR A 685 -44.81 -25.94 3.61
CA THR A 685 -45.93 -26.61 4.29
C THR A 685 -46.50 -25.74 5.41
N GLY A 686 -47.68 -26.10 5.94
CA GLY A 686 -48.27 -25.45 7.11
C GLY A 686 -47.59 -25.79 8.45
N TYR A 687 -46.59 -26.68 8.47
CA TYR A 687 -45.90 -27.09 9.68
C TYR A 687 -44.89 -26.00 10.12
N ALA A 688 -45.10 -25.42 11.31
CA ALA A 688 -44.33 -24.28 11.77
C ALA A 688 -42.81 -24.54 11.94
N PRO A 689 -42.36 -25.73 12.38
CA PRO A 689 -40.94 -26.07 12.49
C PRO A 689 -40.27 -26.49 11.19
N GLU A 690 -40.98 -26.57 10.06
CA GLU A 690 -40.38 -26.88 8.76
C GLU A 690 -39.30 -25.84 8.42
N PRO A 691 -38.03 -26.20 8.22
CA PRO A 691 -36.98 -25.24 7.88
C PRO A 691 -37.07 -24.75 6.43
N TRP A 692 -37.68 -25.51 5.52
CA TRP A 692 -37.69 -25.12 4.10
C TRP A 692 -38.56 -23.87 3.83
N ARG A 693 -38.06 -22.96 3.00
CA ARG A 693 -38.79 -21.77 2.52
C ARG A 693 -38.80 -21.74 1.00
N ALA A 694 -39.94 -21.35 0.44
CA ALA A 694 -40.10 -21.04 -0.96
C ALA A 694 -40.03 -19.53 -1.16
N TRP A 695 -39.22 -19.10 -2.11
CA TRP A 695 -38.98 -17.71 -2.41
C TRP A 695 -39.37 -17.40 -3.84
N THR A 696 -40.01 -16.26 -4.04
CA THR A 696 -40.20 -15.69 -5.39
C THR A 696 -39.40 -14.41 -5.48
N LEU A 697 -38.43 -14.40 -6.39
CA LEU A 697 -37.54 -13.27 -6.67
C LEU A 697 -37.93 -12.68 -8.02
N ALA A 698 -38.50 -11.47 -8.03
CA ALA A 698 -38.77 -10.75 -9.27
C ALA A 698 -37.45 -10.25 -9.86
N LEU A 699 -36.98 -10.84 -10.95
CA LEU A 699 -35.70 -10.51 -11.58
C LEU A 699 -35.89 -9.58 -12.77
N ARG A 700 -35.03 -8.56 -12.85
CA ARG A 700 -34.87 -7.72 -14.04
C ARG A 700 -33.43 -7.74 -14.49
N GLN A 701 -33.18 -8.19 -15.72
CA GLN A 701 -31.85 -8.19 -16.31
C GLN A 701 -31.32 -6.77 -16.44
N VAL A 702 -30.06 -6.57 -16.04
CA VAL A 702 -29.32 -5.32 -16.17
C VAL A 702 -27.95 -5.57 -16.79
N ASP A 703 -27.27 -4.50 -17.19
CA ASP A 703 -25.89 -4.58 -17.63
C ASP A 703 -24.95 -4.89 -16.47
N MET A 704 -23.78 -5.45 -16.79
CA MET A 704 -22.71 -5.67 -15.81
C MET A 704 -22.33 -4.34 -15.13
N PRO A 705 -22.26 -4.28 -13.80
CA PRO A 705 -21.83 -3.07 -13.10
C PRO A 705 -20.31 -2.91 -13.26
N THR A 706 -19.85 -2.07 -14.19
CA THR A 706 -18.43 -1.96 -14.56
C THR A 706 -17.56 -1.21 -13.54
N THR A 707 -18.17 -0.32 -12.75
CA THR A 707 -17.49 0.50 -11.73
C THR A 707 -17.47 -0.12 -10.34
N THR A 708 -18.22 -1.21 -10.13
CA THR A 708 -18.23 -1.95 -8.86
C THR A 708 -16.96 -2.79 -8.74
N GLY A 709 -16.10 -2.46 -7.78
CA GLY A 709 -14.97 -3.31 -7.40
C GLY A 709 -15.36 -4.39 -6.40
N VAL A 710 -14.52 -5.43 -6.28
CA VAL A 710 -14.62 -6.40 -5.19
C VAL A 710 -14.27 -5.68 -3.89
N ALA A 711 -15.25 -5.53 -3.01
CA ALA A 711 -15.08 -4.91 -1.72
C ALA A 711 -14.19 -5.79 -0.82
N GLY A 712 -13.13 -5.18 -0.31
CA GLY A 712 -12.25 -5.69 0.73
C GLY A 712 -11.39 -4.52 1.19
N SER A 713 -10.77 -4.60 2.37
CA SER A 713 -9.74 -3.63 2.73
C SER A 713 -8.51 -3.88 1.86
N ALA A 714 -8.48 -3.31 0.65
CA ALA A 714 -7.32 -3.32 -0.21
C ALA A 714 -6.16 -2.60 0.51
N GLY A 715 -5.37 -3.37 1.27
CA GLY A 715 -4.21 -2.89 2.01
C GLY A 715 -4.31 -2.87 3.54
N ARG A 716 -5.47 -3.13 4.17
CA ARG A 716 -5.55 -3.25 5.64
C ARG A 716 -5.31 -4.69 6.05
N THR A 717 -4.44 -4.88 7.01
CA THR A 717 -4.08 -6.18 7.60
C THR A 717 -4.57 -6.25 9.04
N TRP A 718 -4.64 -7.47 9.60
CA TRP A 718 -4.86 -7.64 11.03
C TRP A 718 -3.77 -6.98 11.87
N GLN A 719 -2.55 -6.88 11.34
CA GLN A 719 -1.48 -6.15 11.98
C GLN A 719 -1.79 -4.65 12.08
N ASP A 720 -2.38 -4.04 11.05
CA ASP A 720 -2.79 -2.63 11.12
C ASP A 720 -3.85 -2.42 12.20
N ILE A 721 -4.74 -3.40 12.44
CA ILE A 721 -5.71 -3.33 13.54
C ILE A 721 -5.02 -3.41 14.90
N LEU A 722 -4.05 -4.32 15.07
CA LEU A 722 -3.29 -4.47 16.32
C LEU A 722 -2.40 -3.25 16.62
N THR A 723 -1.83 -2.61 15.60
CA THR A 723 -1.04 -1.38 15.77
C THR A 723 -1.95 -0.18 16.12
N GLN A 724 -3.16 -0.12 15.55
CA GLN A 724 -4.10 1.00 15.77
C GLN A 724 -4.86 0.91 17.10
N PHE A 725 -5.16 -0.30 17.58
CA PHE A 725 -6.01 -0.51 18.75
C PHE A 725 -5.28 -1.33 19.82
N ALA A 726 -5.20 -0.76 21.02
CA ALA A 726 -4.55 -1.41 22.16
C ALA A 726 -5.33 -2.66 22.63
N THR A 727 -6.65 -2.67 22.49
CA THR A 727 -7.51 -3.79 22.89
C THR A 727 -8.61 -4.11 21.87
N TRP A 728 -9.10 -5.34 21.89
CA TRP A 728 -10.29 -5.72 21.11
C TRP A 728 -11.56 -4.96 21.51
N GLN A 729 -11.63 -4.49 22.76
CA GLN A 729 -12.74 -3.63 23.18
C GLN A 729 -12.71 -2.29 22.43
N ASP A 730 -11.52 -1.75 22.16
CA ASP A 730 -11.37 -0.51 21.38
C ASP A 730 -11.81 -0.70 19.93
N VAL A 731 -11.56 -1.89 19.35
CA VAL A 731 -12.08 -2.27 18.03
C VAL A 731 -13.61 -2.30 18.05
N LEU A 732 -14.23 -2.99 19.02
CA LEU A 732 -15.69 -3.06 19.14
C LEU A 732 -16.35 -1.71 19.43
N ASN A 733 -15.64 -0.80 20.12
CA ASN A 733 -16.11 0.57 20.33
C ASN A 733 -16.00 1.42 19.06
N SER A 734 -15.14 1.03 18.11
CA SER A 734 -14.86 1.76 16.88
C SER A 734 -15.66 1.25 15.68
N TYR A 735 -16.04 -0.02 15.65
CA TYR A 735 -16.74 -0.67 14.54
C TYR A 735 -17.99 -1.41 15.03
N ALA A 736 -19.12 -1.23 14.35
CA ALA A 736 -20.37 -1.88 14.72
C ALA A 736 -20.40 -3.37 14.34
N THR A 737 -19.71 -3.74 13.26
CA THR A 737 -19.67 -5.12 12.75
C THR A 737 -18.26 -5.50 12.28
N TRP A 738 -18.00 -6.80 12.12
CA TRP A 738 -16.75 -7.27 11.51
C TRP A 738 -16.63 -6.91 10.02
N GLU A 739 -17.77 -6.71 9.35
CA GLU A 739 -17.80 -6.16 7.99
C GLU A 739 -17.29 -4.71 7.98
N ASP A 740 -17.66 -3.92 8.98
CA ASP A 740 -17.14 -2.57 9.16
C ASP A 740 -15.65 -2.55 9.48
N VAL A 741 -15.14 -3.53 10.23
CA VAL A 741 -13.69 -3.70 10.44
C VAL A 741 -12.99 -3.97 9.11
N LEU A 742 -13.54 -4.89 8.30
CA LEU A 742 -13.03 -5.25 6.98
C LEU A 742 -13.06 -4.07 5.99
N PHE A 743 -14.00 -3.13 6.12
CA PHE A 743 -14.11 -1.97 5.23
C PHE A 743 -13.62 -0.65 5.83
N ASP A 744 -13.07 -0.70 7.05
CA ASP A 744 -12.71 0.47 7.87
C ASP A 744 -13.85 1.51 8.03
N ARG A 745 -15.08 1.03 8.22
CA ARG A 745 -16.27 1.86 8.43
C ARG A 745 -16.53 2.10 9.91
N ARG A 746 -15.91 3.12 10.48
CA ARG A 746 -16.07 3.41 11.91
C ARG A 746 -17.46 3.93 12.24
N ILE A 747 -17.90 3.69 13.47
CA ILE A 747 -19.16 4.22 14.00
C ILE A 747 -19.11 5.76 13.93
N GLY A 748 -20.06 6.35 13.18
CA GLY A 748 -20.19 7.80 13.02
C GLY A 748 -19.29 8.43 11.94
N GLY A 749 -18.57 7.61 11.15
CA GLY A 749 -17.75 8.03 10.01
C GLY A 749 -18.48 8.03 8.67
#